data_AF-A0A9P3I5B3-F1
#
_entry.id   AF-A0A9P3I5B3-F1
#
_cell.length_a   1.000
_cell.length_b   1.000
_cell.length_c   1.000
_cell.angle_alpha   90.00
_cell.angle_beta   90.00
_cell.angle_gamma   90.00
#
_symmetry.space_group_name_H-M   'P 1'
#
loop_
_entity.id
_entity.type
_entity.pdbx_description
1 polymer ?
#
loop_
_entity_poly.entity_id
_entity_poly.type
_entity_poly.pdbx_seq_one_letter_code
_entity_poly.pdbx_strand_id
1 'polypeptide(L)'
;MASHRPLHSRRIVLRVLLFSVLLGFSSAFRLPSKLPRVSTPSASSSTALYVVRLRAAPVAAQTLAIDGVSFYGSSPNVAQAAAAETAASAGTAATAAAAASGGDVVRPAQGTAAVAAAAAAVGSRWSRRPRRFDVRSKVVRTLVRWLGQQQQRVARDVNLPLSSVVHSYRYVTNGFAATLTAGQVRRLRKHPSVLSVQLSRRVYKATTDTPTFLQLPSTLWAAAGGQSGAGEGVVVGIVDTGIWPDHPSFADDGSYSAPPSTWRGACQTSADFPRCNRKLIGARYFVSGFRRAYGRESLSGDWLSARDADGHGTWCASAAAGNGNVSVALERGQSAGLASGMAPRARVAMYKVFWSNYNSGGVSATWADIEAAVNRAVADGVDVISLSLGGLDPSATYFSDLPYFYAQAAGTVVVYASGNEGAPPYSSSIYRTISNFSPFYLTIGASTVSRRYLTNLTLADGTLLTLEGLGGGTVNTQGVGIVDSLLAKLSSVTNFKAQNCYGASLDVAKVSGRILVCQYGGGITIDTKVTEAVARGARALLVTNVPESARYFLPYDSRLPVMYVDAAAATTIRAFIRSQTAPTASLASSYVTDNSAAVAPVTASFTSAGPVANPSVAVAASYPTNDILKPDVIAPGVSLWGAWRGASLAMKATAQFDMISGTSMATPHVAGISALLMQRNPTWTAAQVMSAIMTTASTTNNLGNPITTSSGAAATPFDMGQGHVNPEKLLDPGLTYPAAAAHVLNFLAGQSLSKTRLLVSSRTKLKAIPAYNLNRPQIAVSRLRGTVNVTRWVVNVAGTASNYTGVVVPPQGVSVTLYPPSFVIEPGKTQVFIVELKVTNVSSSGFSFGSLTWNDEIGHSVRSVIAVQPASL
;
A
#
# COMPACT_ATOMS: atom_id res chain seq x y z
N MET A 1 -50.58 -54.69 -12.40
CA MET A 1 -51.50 -53.64 -11.90
C MET A 1 -50.68 -52.36 -11.80
N ALA A 2 -51.02 -51.20 -12.39
CA ALA A 2 -52.33 -50.54 -12.58
C ALA A 2 -52.91 -50.00 -11.25
N SER A 3 -53.45 -48.78 -11.14
CA SER A 3 -53.64 -47.67 -12.12
C SER A 3 -54.11 -46.37 -11.42
N HIS A 4 -54.13 -45.23 -12.16
CA HIS A 4 -55.05 -44.04 -12.12
C HIS A 4 -55.57 -43.45 -10.77
N ARG A 5 -55.74 -42.12 -10.56
CA ARG A 5 -56.72 -41.15 -11.18
C ARG A 5 -58.18 -41.66 -11.15
N PRO A 6 -59.26 -40.82 -11.01
CA PRO A 6 -59.42 -39.43 -11.53
C PRO A 6 -60.20 -38.42 -10.61
N LEU A 7 -60.06 -37.09 -10.77
CA LEU A 7 -60.92 -36.05 -11.42
C LEU A 7 -62.30 -35.62 -10.82
N HIS A 8 -62.42 -34.30 -10.58
CA HIS A 8 -63.62 -33.42 -10.82
C HIS A 8 -64.89 -33.61 -9.95
N SER A 9 -65.95 -32.75 -9.94
CA SER A 9 -66.34 -31.60 -10.81
C SER A 9 -67.33 -30.57 -10.19
N ARG A 10 -67.22 -29.28 -10.59
CA ARG A 10 -68.32 -28.28 -10.89
C ARG A 10 -69.23 -27.83 -9.71
N ARG A 11 -70.08 -26.76 -9.73
CA ARG A 11 -70.56 -25.67 -10.66
C ARG A 11 -71.00 -24.45 -9.75
N ILE A 12 -71.68 -23.32 -10.06
CA ILE A 12 -72.36 -22.63 -11.19
C ILE A 12 -72.30 -21.08 -10.91
N VAL A 13 -71.90 -20.17 -11.82
CA VAL A 13 -72.71 -19.19 -12.64
C VAL A 13 -73.60 -18.15 -11.93
N LEU A 14 -73.30 -16.83 -12.12
CA LEU A 14 -74.18 -15.84 -12.80
C LEU A 14 -73.39 -14.61 -13.35
N ARG A 15 -74.05 -13.75 -14.16
CA ARG A 15 -73.50 -12.74 -15.14
C ARG A 15 -73.32 -11.31 -14.53
N VAL A 16 -72.86 -10.24 -15.21
CA VAL A 16 -73.51 -9.45 -16.32
C VAL A 16 -72.56 -8.37 -16.93
N LEU A 17 -72.35 -8.38 -18.28
CA LEU A 17 -72.03 -7.28 -19.27
C LEU A 17 -70.79 -6.32 -19.03
N LEU A 18 -70.18 -5.58 -20.00
CA LEU A 18 -70.30 -5.39 -21.47
C LEU A 18 -68.93 -4.98 -22.14
N PHE A 19 -68.83 -5.17 -23.47
CA PHE A 19 -67.98 -4.64 -24.59
C PHE A 19 -66.86 -3.55 -24.36
N SER A 20 -65.83 -3.33 -25.22
CA SER A 20 -65.38 -3.87 -26.54
C SER A 20 -63.85 -3.57 -26.77
N VAL A 21 -63.00 -4.42 -27.39
CA VAL A 21 -62.70 -4.66 -28.85
C VAL A 21 -61.97 -3.46 -29.52
N LEU A 22 -60.78 -3.59 -30.17
CA LEU A 22 -60.40 -4.46 -31.32
C LEU A 22 -59.20 -5.46 -31.16
N LEU A 23 -58.04 -5.23 -31.81
CA LEU A 23 -57.21 -6.25 -32.52
C LEU A 23 -55.68 -5.96 -32.50
N GLY A 24 -54.77 -6.87 -32.94
CA GLY A 24 -54.91 -8.30 -33.30
C GLY A 24 -53.81 -8.86 -34.25
N PHE A 25 -53.39 -10.12 -34.01
CA PHE A 25 -52.62 -11.05 -34.89
C PHE A 25 -51.18 -10.69 -35.36
N SER A 26 -50.35 -11.61 -35.91
CA SER A 26 -49.91 -12.95 -35.42
C SER A 26 -48.73 -13.52 -36.26
N SER A 27 -47.87 -14.33 -35.59
CA SER A 27 -47.09 -15.49 -36.11
C SER A 27 -46.08 -15.41 -37.29
N ALA A 28 -44.90 -16.03 -37.03
CA ALA A 28 -44.12 -16.96 -37.87
C ALA A 28 -42.91 -16.52 -38.76
N PHE A 29 -41.78 -17.22 -38.50
CA PHE A 29 -40.76 -17.76 -39.42
C PHE A 29 -39.57 -16.93 -39.99
N ARG A 30 -38.37 -17.55 -39.83
CA ARG A 30 -37.11 -17.51 -40.62
C ARG A 30 -36.39 -16.18 -40.94
N LEU A 31 -35.14 -16.09 -40.44
CA LEU A 31 -34.00 -15.41 -41.08
C LEU A 31 -33.72 -16.01 -42.47
N PRO A 32 -33.26 -15.23 -43.49
CA PRO A 32 -31.82 -14.93 -43.56
C PRO A 32 -31.36 -13.62 -44.26
N SER A 33 -30.08 -13.29 -43.99
CA SER A 33 -29.10 -12.66 -44.91
C SER A 33 -29.07 -11.13 -45.16
N LYS A 34 -27.81 -10.64 -45.23
CA LYS A 34 -27.27 -9.43 -45.89
C LYS A 34 -27.82 -8.04 -45.52
N LEU A 35 -27.02 -7.32 -44.73
CA LEU A 35 -26.89 -5.85 -44.76
C LEU A 35 -26.65 -5.35 -46.21
N PRO A 36 -27.11 -4.13 -46.56
CA PRO A 36 -26.10 -3.09 -46.79
C PRO A 36 -26.47 -1.66 -46.34
N ARG A 37 -25.42 -0.96 -45.88
CA ARG A 37 -25.23 0.51 -45.81
C ARG A 37 -26.11 1.34 -44.87
N VAL A 38 -25.56 2.50 -44.51
CA VAL A 38 -26.02 3.40 -43.44
C VAL A 38 -26.65 4.65 -44.04
N SER A 39 -27.79 5.06 -43.47
CA SER A 39 -28.32 6.42 -43.55
C SER A 39 -28.70 6.91 -42.14
N THR A 40 -28.82 8.22 -41.94
CA THR A 40 -28.92 8.85 -40.61
C THR A 40 -30.22 8.53 -39.85
N PRO A 41 -30.19 8.48 -38.49
CA PRO A 41 -31.21 7.79 -37.70
C PRO A 41 -32.45 8.64 -37.35
N SER A 42 -33.64 7.99 -37.35
CA SER A 42 -34.90 8.56 -36.89
C SER A 42 -35.50 7.79 -35.69
N ALA A 43 -35.59 8.47 -34.54
CA ALA A 43 -36.52 8.22 -33.43
C ALA A 43 -36.81 6.75 -32.99
N SER A 44 -35.90 6.16 -32.22
CA SER A 44 -36.16 4.93 -31.44
C SER A 44 -37.05 5.16 -30.21
N SER A 45 -37.79 4.13 -29.79
CA SER A 45 -38.53 4.06 -28.51
C SER A 45 -37.63 3.74 -27.29
N SER A 46 -36.31 3.85 -27.44
CA SER A 46 -35.33 3.49 -26.41
C SER A 46 -35.41 4.39 -25.18
N THR A 47 -35.61 3.79 -24.01
CA THR A 47 -35.39 4.43 -22.70
C THR A 47 -33.92 4.36 -22.29
N ALA A 48 -33.50 5.27 -21.41
CA ALA A 48 -32.20 5.18 -20.74
C ALA A 48 -32.28 5.78 -19.31
N LEU A 49 -31.28 5.51 -18.47
CA LEU A 49 -31.23 6.02 -17.09
C LEU A 49 -30.68 7.46 -17.07
N TYR A 50 -31.45 8.39 -16.49
CA TYR A 50 -31.07 9.80 -16.35
C TYR A 50 -31.15 10.26 -14.88
N VAL A 51 -30.31 11.23 -14.53
CA VAL A 51 -30.40 12.01 -13.29
C VAL A 51 -31.13 13.32 -13.56
N VAL A 52 -32.21 13.57 -12.83
CA VAL A 52 -33.05 14.77 -12.86
C VAL A 52 -32.80 15.56 -11.58
N ARG A 53 -32.27 16.78 -11.69
CA ARG A 53 -32.13 17.71 -10.56
C ARG A 53 -33.28 18.72 -10.60
N LEU A 54 -33.82 19.08 -9.44
CA LEU A 54 -34.93 20.01 -9.31
C LEU A 54 -34.48 21.34 -8.69
N ARG A 55 -35.14 22.43 -9.06
CA ARG A 55 -35.00 23.73 -8.41
C ARG A 55 -35.64 23.67 -7.02
N ALA A 56 -35.10 24.40 -6.06
CA ALA A 56 -35.77 24.63 -4.77
C ALA A 56 -36.59 25.92 -4.85
N ALA A 57 -37.78 25.95 -4.24
CA ALA A 57 -38.56 27.19 -4.09
C ALA A 57 -38.08 27.97 -2.85
N PRO A 58 -38.02 29.31 -2.89
CA PRO A 58 -37.38 30.10 -1.83
C PRO A 58 -38.33 30.46 -0.68
N VAL A 59 -38.36 29.64 0.39
CA VAL A 59 -39.01 30.01 1.68
C VAL A 59 -38.20 29.53 2.91
N ALA A 60 -36.90 29.28 2.74
CA ALA A 60 -36.02 28.77 3.82
C ALA A 60 -34.86 29.73 4.17
N ALA A 61 -34.90 30.98 3.70
CA ALA A 61 -33.85 31.98 3.89
C ALA A 61 -34.10 32.92 5.10
N GLN A 62 -35.13 32.67 5.93
CA GLN A 62 -35.62 33.61 6.96
C GLN A 62 -35.91 32.95 8.33
N THR A 63 -35.41 31.74 8.61
CA THR A 63 -35.76 31.00 9.86
C THR A 63 -34.57 30.39 10.62
N LEU A 64 -33.33 30.73 10.27
CA LEU A 64 -32.12 30.39 11.05
C LEU A 64 -31.15 31.58 11.21
N ALA A 65 -31.66 32.80 11.03
CA ALA A 65 -30.94 34.06 11.24
C ALA A 65 -31.87 35.13 11.83
N ILE A 66 -32.55 34.78 12.93
CA ILE A 66 -33.26 35.71 13.82
C ILE A 66 -32.93 35.27 15.26
N ASP A 67 -32.04 36.05 15.88
CA ASP A 67 -31.88 36.42 17.29
C ASP A 67 -31.99 35.38 18.42
N GLY A 68 -31.10 35.38 19.42
CA GLY A 68 -29.99 36.32 19.63
C GLY A 68 -29.06 35.95 20.79
N VAL A 69 -28.11 36.84 21.08
CA VAL A 69 -27.12 36.70 22.16
C VAL A 69 -27.54 37.56 23.36
N SER A 70 -27.49 37.02 24.58
CA SER A 70 -27.40 37.80 25.82
C SER A 70 -26.93 36.96 27.03
N PHE A 71 -26.59 37.65 28.13
CA PHE A 71 -25.85 37.17 29.31
C PHE A 71 -26.74 37.01 30.57
N TYR A 72 -26.10 36.61 31.69
CA TYR A 72 -26.46 36.75 33.12
C TYR A 72 -27.21 35.62 33.86
N GLY A 73 -26.78 35.42 35.13
CA GLY A 73 -27.41 34.64 36.20
C GLY A 73 -27.09 33.13 36.21
N SER A 74 -26.75 32.48 37.33
CA SER A 74 -26.28 32.96 38.66
C SER A 74 -25.53 31.83 39.40
N SER A 75 -24.70 32.19 40.40
CA SER A 75 -23.78 31.32 41.18
C SER A 75 -24.50 30.57 42.35
N PRO A 76 -23.82 29.96 43.36
CA PRO A 76 -22.40 29.58 43.52
C PRO A 76 -22.15 28.15 44.08
N ASN A 77 -20.90 27.64 44.02
CA ASN A 77 -20.11 27.20 45.19
C ASN A 77 -18.86 26.37 44.84
N VAL A 78 -17.72 26.78 45.43
CA VAL A 78 -16.63 26.01 46.11
C VAL A 78 -15.43 26.97 46.22
N ALA A 79 -14.75 26.97 47.38
CA ALA A 79 -13.68 27.92 47.68
C ALA A 79 -12.42 27.24 48.25
N GLN A 80 -11.32 28.00 48.29
CA GLN A 80 -10.11 27.83 49.10
C GLN A 80 -9.21 26.58 48.91
N ALA A 81 -8.07 26.80 48.23
CA ALA A 81 -6.70 26.64 48.76
C ALA A 81 -5.77 27.49 47.84
N ALA A 82 -4.89 28.39 48.27
CA ALA A 82 -3.80 28.32 49.26
C ALA A 82 -2.67 27.36 48.83
N ALA A 83 -1.38 27.72 48.81
CA ALA A 83 -0.70 29.03 48.88
C ALA A 83 0.72 28.91 48.25
N ALA A 84 1.45 30.01 48.04
CA ALA A 84 2.86 29.97 47.62
C ALA A 84 3.65 31.22 48.06
N GLU A 85 4.80 31.03 48.71
CA GLU A 85 5.71 32.09 49.18
C GLU A 85 7.01 32.19 48.34
N THR A 86 7.91 33.09 48.74
CA THR A 86 8.99 33.70 47.92
C THR A 86 10.43 33.34 48.34
N ALA A 87 11.43 33.80 47.53
CA ALA A 87 12.89 33.90 47.87
C ALA A 87 13.67 32.55 47.89
N ALA A 88 15.02 32.42 47.90
CA ALA A 88 16.23 33.23 47.57
C ALA A 88 17.48 32.29 47.63
N SER A 89 18.74 32.61 47.25
CA SER A 89 19.38 33.52 46.26
C SER A 89 20.91 33.21 46.16
N ALA A 90 21.66 33.83 45.23
CA ALA A 90 23.14 33.77 45.07
C ALA A 90 23.76 32.36 44.74
N GLY A 91 25.04 32.18 44.36
CA GLY A 91 26.19 33.11 44.20
C GLY A 91 27.24 32.61 43.17
N THR A 92 28.46 33.18 43.15
CA THR A 92 29.40 33.17 41.99
C THR A 92 30.89 32.86 42.30
N ALA A 93 31.76 32.80 41.25
CA ALA A 93 33.26 32.78 41.25
C ALA A 93 33.92 31.37 41.49
N ALA A 94 35.19 31.02 41.15
CA ALA A 94 36.29 31.53 40.28
C ALA A 94 37.49 30.52 40.34
N THR A 95 38.61 30.48 39.58
CA THR A 95 39.09 30.89 38.21
C THR A 95 40.48 30.25 37.93
N ALA A 96 40.89 30.05 36.65
CA ALA A 96 42.28 29.73 36.19
C ALA A 96 42.86 28.35 36.62
N ALA A 97 43.94 27.73 36.10
CA ALA A 97 44.85 27.88 34.93
C ALA A 97 45.68 26.56 34.76
N ALA A 98 46.43 26.23 33.69
CA ALA A 98 46.40 26.62 32.26
C ALA A 98 47.32 25.71 31.38
N ALA A 99 46.94 25.55 30.10
CA ALA A 99 47.79 25.46 28.87
C ALA A 99 48.88 24.39 28.62
N ALA A 100 48.66 23.57 27.58
CA ALA A 100 49.67 23.04 26.64
C ALA A 100 49.03 22.72 25.26
N SER A 101 49.76 22.92 24.16
CA SER A 101 49.33 22.68 22.76
C SER A 101 49.74 21.29 22.25
N GLY A 102 49.19 20.71 21.17
CA GLY A 102 48.13 21.12 20.23
C GLY A 102 48.19 20.25 18.95
N GLY A 103 47.14 20.14 18.12
CA GLY A 103 45.80 20.70 18.28
C GLY A 103 44.77 20.10 17.31
N ASP A 104 43.51 20.05 17.75
CA ASP A 104 42.32 19.68 16.98
C ASP A 104 41.55 20.93 16.53
N VAL A 105 41.02 20.94 15.30
CA VAL A 105 40.26 22.09 14.78
C VAL A 105 38.77 22.01 15.12
N VAL A 106 38.48 22.39 16.37
CA VAL A 106 37.41 23.31 16.79
C VAL A 106 36.00 23.11 16.19
N ARG A 107 35.07 22.67 17.06
CA ARG A 107 33.64 23.06 17.00
C ARG A 107 33.43 24.44 17.64
N PRO A 108 32.42 25.21 17.20
CA PRO A 108 31.57 25.98 18.11
C PRO A 108 30.21 25.28 18.28
N ALA A 109 29.73 25.16 19.51
CA ALA A 109 28.45 24.53 19.83
C ALA A 109 27.49 25.49 20.54
N GLN A 110 26.49 25.99 19.82
CA GLN A 110 25.28 26.64 20.36
C GLN A 110 24.09 26.28 19.45
N GLY A 111 22.91 25.97 20.02
CA GLY A 111 21.68 25.82 19.22
C GLY A 111 20.78 24.59 19.44
N THR A 112 20.88 23.84 20.53
CA THR A 112 20.01 22.64 20.76
C THR A 112 19.03 22.75 21.93
N ALA A 113 19.02 23.86 22.70
CA ALA A 113 18.18 23.99 23.90
C ALA A 113 16.68 24.26 23.63
N ALA A 114 16.30 24.73 22.44
CA ALA A 114 14.95 25.27 22.19
C ALA A 114 13.85 24.20 22.05
N VAL A 115 14.17 23.02 21.50
CA VAL A 115 13.14 22.01 21.15
C VAL A 115 12.65 21.24 22.38
N ALA A 116 13.50 21.02 23.39
CA ALA A 116 13.15 20.28 24.59
C ALA A 116 12.17 21.02 25.52
N ALA A 117 12.13 22.36 25.46
CA ALA A 117 11.28 23.17 26.35
C ALA A 117 9.81 23.22 25.88
N ALA A 118 9.56 23.27 24.56
CA ALA A 118 8.21 23.41 24.01
C ALA A 118 7.29 22.21 24.33
N ALA A 119 7.86 21.00 24.43
CA ALA A 119 7.12 19.77 24.71
C ALA A 119 6.48 19.72 26.11
N ALA A 120 6.94 20.55 27.06
CA ALA A 120 6.44 20.54 28.44
C ALA A 120 5.17 21.39 28.67
N ALA A 121 4.82 22.29 27.74
CA ALA A 121 3.84 23.36 28.00
C ALA A 121 2.42 23.11 27.47
N VAL A 122 2.18 22.05 26.68
CA VAL A 122 0.92 21.84 25.92
C VAL A 122 -0.15 21.08 26.73
N GLY A 123 0.10 20.77 28.02
CA GLY A 123 -0.69 19.82 28.80
C GLY A 123 -2.13 20.22 29.17
N SER A 124 -2.57 21.48 29.00
CA SER A 124 -3.79 21.95 29.68
C SER A 124 -4.60 23.08 29.01
N ARG A 125 -5.05 22.91 27.75
CA ARG A 125 -6.31 23.52 27.22
C ARG A 125 -6.65 23.07 25.78
N TRP A 126 -7.57 22.10 25.64
CA TRP A 126 -8.18 21.74 24.35
C TRP A 126 -9.69 21.53 24.50
N SER A 127 -10.49 22.59 24.29
CA SER A 127 -11.94 22.51 24.51
C SER A 127 -12.81 23.46 23.66
N ARG A 128 -12.60 23.51 22.33
CA ARG A 128 -13.72 23.59 21.34
C ARG A 128 -13.27 23.50 19.86
N ARG A 129 -14.13 22.89 19.03
CA ARG A 129 -14.24 23.07 17.58
C ARG A 129 -15.73 23.22 17.20
N PRO A 130 -16.10 23.71 15.99
CA PRO A 130 -17.48 24.05 15.64
C PRO A 130 -18.44 22.86 15.54
N ARG A 131 -19.76 23.13 15.63
CA ARG A 131 -20.84 22.12 15.52
C ARG A 131 -21.11 21.69 14.07
N ARG A 132 -21.62 20.46 13.91
CA ARG A 132 -21.95 19.82 12.63
C ARG A 132 -23.47 19.85 12.32
N PHE A 133 -23.82 19.60 11.07
CA PHE A 133 -25.21 19.54 10.54
C PHE A 133 -26.00 18.33 11.07
N ASP A 134 -27.25 18.54 11.49
CA ASP A 134 -28.13 17.48 12.03
C ASP A 134 -29.37 17.19 11.15
N VAL A 135 -29.38 15.99 10.57
CA VAL A 135 -30.49 15.44 9.78
C VAL A 135 -31.71 15.01 10.60
N ARG A 136 -31.56 14.83 11.92
CA ARG A 136 -32.64 14.44 12.84
C ARG A 136 -33.45 15.64 13.35
N SER A 137 -33.00 16.87 13.10
CA SER A 137 -33.71 18.09 13.46
C SER A 137 -35.15 18.12 12.90
N LYS A 138 -36.09 18.74 13.64
CA LYS A 138 -37.50 18.87 13.21
C LYS A 138 -37.62 19.66 11.89
N VAL A 139 -36.69 20.59 11.66
CA VAL A 139 -36.57 21.38 10.43
C VAL A 139 -36.17 20.49 9.25
N VAL A 140 -35.02 19.77 9.32
CA VAL A 140 -34.55 18.93 8.21
C VAL A 140 -35.53 17.80 7.90
N ARG A 141 -36.09 17.14 8.92
CA ARG A 141 -37.13 16.09 8.72
C ARG A 141 -38.43 16.63 8.08
N THR A 142 -38.70 17.93 8.16
CA THR A 142 -39.87 18.54 7.50
C THR A 142 -39.54 18.96 6.07
N LEU A 143 -38.38 19.59 5.86
CA LEU A 143 -37.86 19.92 4.53
C LEU A 143 -37.72 18.67 3.63
N VAL A 144 -37.14 17.58 4.14
CA VAL A 144 -36.95 16.32 3.40
C VAL A 144 -38.28 15.68 2.98
N ARG A 145 -39.34 15.78 3.80
CA ARG A 145 -40.68 15.30 3.43
C ARG A 145 -41.30 16.16 2.34
N TRP A 146 -41.20 17.48 2.45
CA TRP A 146 -41.68 18.42 1.43
C TRP A 146 -40.96 18.24 0.08
N LEU A 147 -39.62 18.13 0.08
CA LEU A 147 -38.84 17.84 -1.13
C LEU A 147 -39.27 16.53 -1.82
N GLY A 148 -39.58 15.50 -1.04
CA GLY A 148 -40.11 14.24 -1.56
C GLY A 148 -41.46 14.38 -2.26
N GLN A 149 -42.37 15.17 -1.69
CA GLN A 149 -43.66 15.46 -2.33
C GLN A 149 -43.49 16.26 -3.63
N GLN A 150 -42.57 17.24 -3.68
CA GLN A 150 -42.28 17.99 -4.90
C GLN A 150 -41.72 17.08 -6.01
N GLN A 151 -40.82 16.15 -5.67
CA GLN A 151 -40.29 15.16 -6.62
C GLN A 151 -41.39 14.26 -7.21
N GLN A 152 -42.36 13.84 -6.39
CA GLN A 152 -43.51 13.05 -6.83
C GLN A 152 -44.55 13.84 -7.64
N ARG A 153 -44.57 15.18 -7.55
CA ARG A 153 -45.35 16.03 -8.47
C ARG A 153 -44.67 16.03 -9.83
N VAL A 154 -43.43 16.51 -9.92
CA VAL A 154 -42.66 16.64 -11.17
C VAL A 154 -42.55 15.33 -11.96
N ALA A 155 -42.50 14.16 -11.29
CA ALA A 155 -42.57 12.87 -11.96
C ALA A 155 -43.95 12.61 -12.63
N ARG A 156 -45.05 12.86 -11.93
CA ARG A 156 -46.42 12.73 -12.48
C ARG A 156 -46.68 13.75 -13.59
N ASP A 157 -46.22 14.99 -13.42
CA ASP A 157 -46.41 16.11 -14.37
C ASP A 157 -45.82 15.83 -15.77
N VAL A 158 -44.93 14.83 -15.90
CA VAL A 158 -44.37 14.39 -17.19
C VAL A 158 -44.79 12.97 -17.61
N ASN A 159 -45.74 12.36 -16.90
CA ASN A 159 -46.14 10.96 -17.00
C ASN A 159 -44.95 9.99 -16.84
N LEU A 160 -44.25 10.09 -15.71
CA LEU A 160 -43.24 9.12 -15.25
C LEU A 160 -43.80 8.31 -14.08
N PRO A 161 -43.95 6.97 -14.22
CA PRO A 161 -44.33 6.11 -13.10
C PRO A 161 -43.30 6.19 -11.97
N LEU A 162 -43.75 6.22 -10.71
CA LEU A 162 -42.82 6.26 -9.56
C LEU A 162 -41.99 4.98 -9.43
N SER A 163 -42.46 3.86 -9.97
CA SER A 163 -41.68 2.61 -10.11
C SER A 163 -40.52 2.71 -11.12
N SER A 164 -40.50 3.72 -11.99
CA SER A 164 -39.38 4.02 -12.89
C SER A 164 -38.34 4.96 -12.25
N VAL A 165 -38.57 5.43 -11.03
CA VAL A 165 -37.62 6.22 -10.23
C VAL A 165 -36.73 5.27 -9.43
N VAL A 166 -35.46 5.20 -9.81
CA VAL A 166 -34.44 4.30 -9.22
C VAL A 166 -33.93 4.87 -7.89
N HIS A 167 -33.69 6.19 -7.82
CA HIS A 167 -33.19 6.86 -6.61
C HIS A 167 -33.80 8.24 -6.43
N SER A 168 -33.81 8.74 -5.19
CA SER A 168 -34.42 10.01 -4.79
C SER A 168 -33.47 10.77 -3.84
N TYR A 169 -33.10 11.99 -4.19
CA TYR A 169 -32.08 12.79 -3.49
C TYR A 169 -32.73 13.96 -2.74
N ARG A 170 -32.48 14.07 -1.42
CA ARG A 170 -33.19 15.04 -0.55
C ARG A 170 -32.31 15.73 0.52
N TYR A 171 -31.03 15.39 0.60
CA TYR A 171 -30.11 15.90 1.65
C TYR A 171 -28.96 16.75 1.11
N VAL A 172 -28.35 16.37 -0.01
CA VAL A 172 -27.19 17.07 -0.63
C VAL A 172 -27.57 17.76 -1.95
N THR A 173 -28.62 17.28 -2.62
CA THR A 173 -29.25 17.93 -3.79
C THR A 173 -30.72 17.54 -3.82
N ASN A 174 -31.57 18.39 -4.40
CA ASN A 174 -32.97 18.06 -4.70
C ASN A 174 -33.05 17.38 -6.08
N GLY A 175 -33.62 16.18 -6.17
CA GLY A 175 -33.74 15.47 -7.45
C GLY A 175 -34.08 13.99 -7.34
N PHE A 176 -34.08 13.31 -8.47
CA PHE A 176 -34.26 11.87 -8.58
C PHE A 176 -33.51 11.29 -9.79
N ALA A 177 -33.18 10.00 -9.78
CA ALA A 177 -32.70 9.27 -10.94
C ALA A 177 -33.79 8.32 -11.44
N ALA A 178 -34.01 8.26 -12.75
CA ALA A 178 -35.11 7.50 -13.34
C ALA A 178 -34.80 7.03 -14.76
N THR A 179 -35.42 5.93 -15.17
CA THR A 179 -35.40 5.45 -16.55
C THR A 179 -36.42 6.24 -17.37
N LEU A 180 -35.96 7.00 -18.36
CA LEU A 180 -36.76 7.95 -19.13
C LEU A 180 -36.74 7.65 -20.63
N THR A 181 -37.87 7.85 -21.30
CA THR A 181 -37.97 8.01 -22.77
C THR A 181 -37.42 9.36 -23.20
N ALA A 182 -37.00 9.48 -24.47
CA ALA A 182 -36.62 10.77 -25.07
C ALA A 182 -37.75 11.83 -24.97
N GLY A 183 -39.02 11.41 -24.99
CA GLY A 183 -40.18 12.29 -24.78
C GLY A 183 -40.24 12.86 -23.35
N GLN A 184 -40.09 12.02 -22.33
CA GLN A 184 -40.03 12.46 -20.93
C GLN A 184 -38.81 13.34 -20.67
N VAL A 185 -37.63 13.02 -21.24
CA VAL A 185 -36.43 13.87 -21.15
C VAL A 185 -36.69 15.27 -21.71
N ARG A 186 -37.34 15.39 -22.89
CA ARG A 186 -37.70 16.69 -23.48
C ARG A 186 -38.70 17.46 -22.62
N ARG A 187 -39.71 16.80 -22.03
CA ARG A 187 -40.65 17.44 -21.09
C ARG A 187 -39.95 17.92 -19.82
N LEU A 188 -39.17 17.07 -19.16
CA LEU A 188 -38.44 17.41 -17.94
C LEU A 188 -37.44 18.55 -18.16
N ARG A 189 -36.71 18.59 -19.29
CA ARG A 189 -35.80 19.71 -19.61
C ARG A 189 -36.51 21.06 -19.79
N LYS A 190 -37.81 21.08 -20.08
CA LYS A 190 -38.64 22.30 -20.18
C LYS A 190 -39.49 22.55 -18.93
N HIS A 191 -39.50 21.65 -17.96
CA HIS A 191 -40.37 21.74 -16.78
C HIS A 191 -39.84 22.82 -15.81
N PRO A 192 -40.66 23.78 -15.34
CA PRO A 192 -40.18 24.94 -14.59
C PRO A 192 -39.46 24.56 -13.29
N SER A 193 -39.94 23.53 -12.59
CA SER A 193 -39.32 23.01 -11.36
C SER A 193 -38.04 22.19 -11.58
N VAL A 194 -37.62 21.93 -12.82
CA VAL A 194 -36.41 21.15 -13.14
C VAL A 194 -35.22 22.09 -13.38
N LEU A 195 -34.06 21.70 -12.84
CA LEU A 195 -32.78 22.39 -13.01
C LEU A 195 -31.94 21.75 -14.13
N SER A 196 -31.87 20.42 -14.20
CA SER A 196 -31.07 19.71 -15.22
C SER A 196 -31.51 18.26 -15.43
N VAL A 197 -31.36 17.72 -16.64
CA VAL A 197 -31.56 16.29 -16.96
C VAL A 197 -30.34 15.74 -17.70
N GLN A 198 -29.57 14.89 -17.02
CA GLN A 198 -28.26 14.36 -17.45
C GLN A 198 -28.32 12.83 -17.60
N LEU A 199 -27.67 12.27 -18.64
CA LEU A 199 -27.63 10.81 -18.86
C LEU A 199 -26.65 10.16 -17.87
N SER A 200 -27.05 9.04 -17.25
CA SER A 200 -26.20 8.26 -16.36
C SER A 200 -25.11 7.51 -17.15
N ARG A 201 -23.89 7.44 -16.61
CA ARG A 201 -22.72 6.81 -17.25
C ARG A 201 -22.24 5.59 -16.46
N ARG A 202 -21.64 4.61 -17.15
CA ARG A 202 -20.91 3.49 -16.53
C ARG A 202 -19.54 3.96 -16.02
N VAL A 203 -18.99 3.22 -15.06
CA VAL A 203 -17.65 3.42 -14.47
C VAL A 203 -17.02 2.05 -14.17
N TYR A 204 -15.70 1.98 -14.05
CA TYR A 204 -14.92 0.76 -13.79
C TYR A 204 -14.01 0.93 -12.55
N LYS A 205 -13.56 -0.17 -11.95
CA LYS A 205 -12.55 -0.19 -10.86
C LYS A 205 -11.14 -0.20 -11.44
N ALA A 206 -10.15 0.41 -10.76
CA ALA A 206 -8.76 0.36 -11.24
C ALA A 206 -7.68 0.80 -10.22
N THR A 207 -6.55 0.08 -10.25
CA THR A 207 -5.13 0.53 -10.16
C THR A 207 -4.04 -0.30 -10.89
N THR A 208 -4.26 -1.48 -11.51
CA THR A 208 -5.51 -2.19 -11.78
C THR A 208 -6.18 -2.79 -10.53
N ASP A 209 -5.44 -3.19 -9.49
CA ASP A 209 -6.04 -3.88 -8.33
C ASP A 209 -5.54 -3.50 -6.91
N THR A 210 -4.32 -3.02 -6.63
CA THR A 210 -3.80 -2.99 -5.23
C THR A 210 -4.65 -2.27 -4.17
N PRO A 211 -5.16 -1.03 -4.32
CA PRO A 211 -6.19 -0.46 -3.45
C PRO A 211 -7.51 -1.22 -3.42
N THR A 212 -7.90 -1.94 -4.48
CA THR A 212 -9.13 -2.77 -4.49
C THR A 212 -8.94 -4.03 -3.66
N PHE A 213 -7.81 -4.74 -3.84
CA PHE A 213 -7.33 -5.83 -2.99
C PHE A 213 -7.18 -5.40 -1.51
N LEU A 214 -6.62 -4.20 -1.28
CA LEU A 214 -6.51 -3.55 0.02
C LEU A 214 -7.80 -2.85 0.49
N GLN A 215 -8.91 -2.99 -0.25
CA GLN A 215 -10.23 -2.43 0.05
C GLN A 215 -10.30 -0.90 0.29
N LEU A 216 -9.29 -0.11 -0.09
CA LEU A 216 -9.23 1.33 0.11
C LEU A 216 -10.46 2.09 -0.47
N PRO A 217 -10.98 1.79 -1.68
CA PRO A 217 -12.16 2.46 -2.23
C PRO A 217 -13.41 2.41 -1.35
N SER A 218 -13.60 1.34 -0.58
CA SER A 218 -14.71 1.15 0.36
C SER A 218 -14.36 1.54 1.81
N THR A 219 -13.08 1.75 2.12
CA THR A 219 -12.58 1.97 3.49
C THR A 219 -11.94 3.34 3.64
N LEU A 220 -10.60 3.44 3.68
CA LEU A 220 -9.89 4.70 3.94
C LEU A 220 -10.15 5.77 2.87
N TRP A 221 -10.32 5.43 1.58
CA TRP A 221 -10.69 6.42 0.57
C TRP A 221 -12.12 6.91 0.77
N ALA A 222 -13.07 6.02 1.06
CA ALA A 222 -14.46 6.43 1.35
C ALA A 222 -14.52 7.41 2.54
N ALA A 223 -13.75 7.13 3.59
CA ALA A 223 -13.59 8.01 4.75
C ALA A 223 -12.90 9.35 4.44
N ALA A 224 -12.01 9.39 3.43
CA ALA A 224 -11.29 10.57 2.97
C ALA A 224 -12.02 11.39 1.89
N GLY A 225 -13.31 11.13 1.63
CA GLY A 225 -14.09 11.83 0.59
C GLY A 225 -13.94 11.25 -0.81
N GLY A 226 -13.58 9.97 -0.91
CA GLY A 226 -13.28 9.25 -2.14
C GLY A 226 -11.82 9.39 -2.58
N GLN A 227 -11.48 8.73 -3.69
CA GLN A 227 -10.14 8.81 -4.30
C GLN A 227 -9.68 10.25 -4.60
N SER A 228 -10.64 11.14 -4.89
CA SER A 228 -10.42 12.58 -5.11
C SER A 228 -10.10 13.40 -3.85
N GLY A 229 -10.17 12.82 -2.65
CA GLY A 229 -9.73 13.44 -1.39
C GLY A 229 -8.65 12.65 -0.64
N ALA A 230 -8.42 11.39 -0.99
CA ALA A 230 -7.53 10.44 -0.32
C ALA A 230 -6.05 10.90 -0.24
N GLY A 231 -5.65 11.42 0.92
CA GLY A 231 -4.30 11.96 1.22
C GLY A 231 -4.17 13.48 1.11
N GLU A 232 -5.21 14.20 0.71
CA GLU A 232 -5.16 15.66 0.54
C GLU A 232 -4.75 16.38 1.84
N GLY A 233 -3.78 17.28 1.72
CA GLY A 233 -3.17 18.01 2.84
C GLY A 233 -1.92 17.37 3.46
N VAL A 234 -1.58 16.13 3.10
CA VAL A 234 -0.42 15.39 3.65
C VAL A 234 0.74 15.34 2.63
N VAL A 235 1.98 15.38 3.10
CA VAL A 235 3.20 15.29 2.29
C VAL A 235 3.93 13.98 2.52
N VAL A 236 4.12 13.20 1.44
CA VAL A 236 4.95 11.99 1.43
C VAL A 236 6.32 12.32 0.81
N GLY A 237 7.37 12.16 1.60
CA GLY A 237 8.77 12.20 1.17
C GLY A 237 9.21 10.82 0.68
N ILE A 238 9.89 10.80 -0.47
CA ILE A 238 10.45 9.58 -1.07
C ILE A 238 11.97 9.79 -1.16
N VAL A 239 12.74 8.88 -0.56
CA VAL A 239 14.22 8.91 -0.60
C VAL A 239 14.68 7.73 -1.45
N ASP A 240 15.19 7.99 -2.65
CA ASP A 240 15.33 6.97 -3.70
C ASP A 240 16.31 7.41 -4.84
N THR A 241 16.15 6.87 -6.04
CA THR A 241 16.87 7.14 -7.32
C THR A 241 16.44 8.43 -8.03
N GLY A 242 15.40 9.12 -7.55
CA GLY A 242 14.85 10.34 -8.14
C GLY A 242 13.40 10.17 -8.60
N ILE A 243 12.88 11.13 -9.36
CA ILE A 243 11.54 11.07 -9.95
C ILE A 243 11.54 11.48 -11.42
N TRP A 244 10.67 10.90 -12.24
CA TRP A 244 10.32 11.40 -13.56
C TRP A 244 9.16 12.42 -13.46
N PRO A 245 9.43 13.74 -13.39
CA PRO A 245 8.41 14.74 -13.01
C PRO A 245 7.32 14.90 -14.07
N ASP A 246 7.63 14.52 -15.31
CA ASP A 246 6.76 14.66 -16.48
C ASP A 246 5.74 13.50 -16.60
N HIS A 247 5.79 12.50 -15.70
CA HIS A 247 4.87 11.36 -15.73
C HIS A 247 3.45 11.78 -15.24
N PRO A 248 2.35 11.34 -15.89
CA PRO A 248 0.99 11.74 -15.51
C PRO A 248 0.58 11.44 -14.05
N SER A 249 1.21 10.46 -13.39
CA SER A 249 1.04 10.21 -11.94
C SER A 249 1.51 11.36 -11.04
N PHE A 250 2.29 12.31 -11.56
CA PHE A 250 2.76 13.49 -10.84
C PHE A 250 2.32 14.80 -11.50
N ALA A 251 1.41 14.72 -12.48
CA ALA A 251 0.83 15.89 -13.12
C ALA A 251 0.03 16.74 -12.11
N ASP A 252 0.08 18.04 -12.31
CA ASP A 252 -0.82 19.00 -11.68
C ASP A 252 -1.91 19.35 -12.70
N ASP A 253 -3.10 18.81 -12.49
CA ASP A 253 -4.29 19.00 -13.34
C ASP A 253 -5.04 20.30 -13.02
N GLY A 254 -4.48 21.17 -12.16
CA GLY A 254 -5.12 22.38 -11.66
C GLY A 254 -6.13 22.15 -10.54
N SER A 255 -6.44 20.90 -10.18
CA SER A 255 -7.32 20.58 -9.05
C SER A 255 -6.61 20.58 -7.69
N TYR A 256 -5.29 20.74 -7.67
CA TYR A 256 -4.52 20.86 -6.44
C TYR A 256 -4.56 22.30 -5.89
N SER A 257 -4.85 22.43 -4.60
CA SER A 257 -4.64 23.67 -3.86
C SER A 257 -3.14 23.97 -3.71
N ALA A 258 -2.79 25.14 -3.18
CA ALA A 258 -1.41 25.43 -2.78
C ALA A 258 -0.85 24.34 -1.84
N PRO A 259 0.48 24.13 -1.79
CA PRO A 259 1.10 23.23 -0.82
C PRO A 259 0.70 23.56 0.63
N PRO A 260 0.70 22.58 1.55
CA PRO A 260 0.34 22.81 2.96
C PRO A 260 1.15 23.95 3.59
N SER A 261 0.52 24.75 4.47
CA SER A 261 1.18 25.90 5.11
C SER A 261 2.30 25.51 6.10
N THR A 262 2.43 24.22 6.41
CA THR A 262 3.55 23.60 7.14
C THR A 262 4.77 23.34 6.26
N TRP A 263 4.63 23.24 4.93
CA TRP A 263 5.69 22.88 4.00
C TRP A 263 6.81 23.94 3.94
N ARG A 264 8.08 23.50 4.02
CA ARG A 264 9.29 24.34 3.97
C ARG A 264 10.30 23.89 2.91
N GLY A 265 10.03 22.80 2.21
CA GLY A 265 10.88 22.33 1.12
C GLY A 265 10.78 23.14 -0.16
N ALA A 266 11.72 22.86 -1.07
CA ALA A 266 11.94 23.62 -2.28
C ALA A 266 12.11 22.69 -3.50
N CYS A 267 12.02 23.27 -4.69
CA CYS A 267 12.43 22.61 -5.91
C CYS A 267 13.87 23.01 -6.25
N GLN A 268 14.78 22.05 -6.29
CA GLN A 268 16.15 22.22 -6.77
C GLN A 268 16.15 22.04 -8.29
N THR A 269 16.02 23.14 -9.02
CA THR A 269 15.87 23.14 -10.47
C THR A 269 17.21 23.06 -11.22
N SER A 270 17.21 22.39 -12.36
CA SER A 270 18.30 22.31 -13.33
C SER A 270 17.75 22.39 -14.76
N ALA A 271 18.61 22.36 -15.79
CA ALA A 271 18.16 22.35 -17.18
C ALA A 271 17.32 21.10 -17.52
N ASP A 272 17.66 19.96 -16.94
CA ASP A 272 16.95 18.68 -17.10
C ASP A 272 15.79 18.49 -16.09
N PHE A 273 15.79 19.23 -14.98
CA PHE A 273 14.72 19.25 -13.98
C PHE A 273 14.21 20.70 -13.78
N PRO A 274 13.45 21.26 -14.73
CA PRO A 274 13.21 22.71 -14.78
C PRO A 274 12.20 23.23 -13.75
N ARG A 275 11.32 22.39 -13.19
CA ARG A 275 10.26 22.82 -12.27
C ARG A 275 9.64 21.70 -11.45
N CYS A 276 9.02 22.11 -10.34
CA CYS A 276 8.04 21.33 -9.57
C CYS A 276 6.62 21.81 -9.93
N ASN A 277 5.59 21.24 -9.31
CA ASN A 277 4.19 21.63 -9.49
C ASN A 277 3.41 21.48 -8.15
N ARG A 278 2.08 21.57 -8.13
CA ARG A 278 1.33 21.44 -6.85
C ARG A 278 1.15 19.99 -6.39
N LYS A 279 1.47 19.00 -7.22
CA LYS A 279 1.47 17.57 -6.89
C LYS A 279 2.83 17.11 -6.35
N LEU A 280 3.88 17.29 -7.15
CA LEU A 280 5.27 17.15 -6.77
C LEU A 280 5.77 18.52 -6.28
N ILE A 281 5.69 18.75 -4.97
CA ILE A 281 5.88 20.07 -4.34
C ILE A 281 7.34 20.36 -3.93
N GLY A 282 8.20 19.35 -3.99
CA GLY A 282 9.62 19.45 -3.65
C GLY A 282 10.45 18.41 -4.38
N ALA A 283 11.69 18.78 -4.69
CA ALA A 283 12.64 17.91 -5.35
C ALA A 283 14.06 18.35 -4.98
N ARG A 284 14.87 17.43 -4.48
CA ARG A 284 16.28 17.66 -4.07
C ARG A 284 17.12 16.44 -4.41
N TYR A 285 18.44 16.61 -4.44
CA TYR A 285 19.38 15.50 -4.59
C TYR A 285 20.60 15.65 -3.65
N PHE A 286 21.18 14.51 -3.25
CA PHE A 286 22.31 14.39 -2.33
C PHE A 286 23.32 13.42 -2.94
N VAL A 287 24.55 13.88 -3.12
CA VAL A 287 25.58 13.25 -3.97
C VAL A 287 27.00 13.48 -3.44
N SER A 288 27.12 14.08 -2.25
CA SER A 288 28.38 14.55 -1.71
C SER A 288 29.18 13.42 -1.10
N GLY A 289 28.50 12.49 -0.40
CA GLY A 289 29.11 11.25 0.06
C GLY A 289 29.45 10.34 -1.12
N PHE A 290 28.54 10.17 -2.08
CA PHE A 290 28.74 9.37 -3.29
C PHE A 290 29.98 9.82 -4.07
N ARG A 291 30.10 11.12 -4.37
CA ARG A 291 31.28 11.68 -5.04
C ARG A 291 32.58 11.54 -4.26
N ARG A 292 32.51 11.49 -2.93
CA ARG A 292 33.69 11.29 -2.07
C ARG A 292 34.13 9.82 -2.01
N ALA A 293 33.18 8.89 -2.12
CA ALA A 293 33.42 7.45 -2.09
C ALA A 293 33.81 6.87 -3.46
N TYR A 294 33.16 7.29 -4.55
CA TYR A 294 33.30 6.68 -5.88
C TYR A 294 33.90 7.63 -6.94
N GLY A 295 34.10 8.91 -6.62
CA GLY A 295 34.62 9.92 -7.56
C GLY A 295 33.53 10.61 -8.39
N ARG A 296 33.95 11.45 -9.35
CA ARG A 296 33.03 12.17 -10.25
C ARG A 296 32.65 11.35 -11.49
N GLU A 297 33.60 10.58 -12.02
CA GLU A 297 33.44 9.77 -13.26
C GLU A 297 32.27 8.77 -13.17
N SER A 298 32.01 8.20 -11.98
CA SER A 298 31.00 7.16 -11.78
C SER A 298 29.56 7.58 -12.11
N LEU A 299 29.27 8.88 -12.20
CA LEU A 299 27.95 9.45 -12.56
C LEU A 299 27.57 9.26 -14.05
N SER A 300 28.38 8.53 -14.83
CA SER A 300 28.08 8.12 -16.20
C SER A 300 26.68 7.53 -16.35
N GLY A 301 25.84 8.17 -17.17
CA GLY A 301 24.47 7.74 -17.47
C GLY A 301 23.38 8.31 -16.58
N ASP A 302 23.72 9.24 -15.67
CA ASP A 302 22.77 9.85 -14.72
C ASP A 302 22.75 11.39 -14.80
N TRP A 303 21.68 12.02 -14.31
CA TRP A 303 21.51 13.48 -14.26
C TRP A 303 21.74 14.02 -12.84
N LEU A 304 22.56 15.07 -12.74
CA LEU A 304 22.86 15.81 -11.51
C LEU A 304 21.70 16.72 -11.07
N SER A 305 20.53 16.12 -10.90
CA SER A 305 19.27 16.74 -10.50
C SER A 305 18.45 15.74 -9.69
N ALA A 306 17.18 16.04 -9.41
CA ALA A 306 16.24 15.06 -8.86
C ALA A 306 15.61 14.12 -9.91
N ARG A 307 16.03 14.17 -11.19
CA ARG A 307 15.50 13.30 -12.26
C ARG A 307 15.94 11.85 -12.04
N ASP A 308 15.00 10.94 -12.26
CA ASP A 308 15.21 9.49 -12.19
C ASP A 308 15.83 8.93 -13.48
N ALA A 309 17.03 8.35 -13.36
CA ALA A 309 17.70 7.61 -14.44
C ALA A 309 17.51 6.08 -14.36
N ASP A 310 16.97 5.57 -13.26
CA ASP A 310 16.77 4.15 -13.01
C ASP A 310 15.32 3.72 -13.29
N GLY A 311 14.36 4.40 -12.64
CA GLY A 311 12.92 4.16 -12.69
C GLY A 311 12.32 3.79 -11.33
N HIS A 312 13.11 3.23 -10.41
CA HIS A 312 12.66 2.74 -9.11
C HIS A 312 12.01 3.83 -8.23
N GLY A 313 12.56 5.04 -8.18
CA GLY A 313 12.04 6.13 -7.37
C GLY A 313 10.76 6.74 -7.93
N THR A 314 10.66 6.79 -9.26
CA THR A 314 9.41 7.09 -9.98
C THR A 314 8.34 6.07 -9.66
N TRP A 315 8.70 4.78 -9.61
CA TRP A 315 7.80 3.69 -9.24
C TRP A 315 7.30 3.85 -7.80
N CYS A 316 8.22 3.96 -6.84
CA CYS A 316 7.91 4.10 -5.41
C CYS A 316 7.05 5.32 -5.10
N ALA A 317 7.38 6.48 -5.68
CA ALA A 317 6.57 7.69 -5.55
C ALA A 317 5.14 7.50 -6.09
N SER A 318 4.98 6.75 -7.19
CA SER A 318 3.67 6.50 -7.78
C SER A 318 2.81 5.53 -6.97
N ALA A 319 3.40 4.50 -6.35
CA ALA A 319 2.67 3.55 -5.52
C ALA A 319 2.23 4.17 -4.18
N ALA A 320 3.05 5.04 -3.58
CA ALA A 320 2.66 5.75 -2.37
C ALA A 320 1.58 6.80 -2.66
N ALA A 321 1.84 7.69 -3.61
CA ALA A 321 1.06 8.92 -3.79
C ALA A 321 0.93 9.36 -5.26
N GLY A 322 1.01 8.45 -6.25
CA GLY A 322 0.69 8.78 -7.64
C GLY A 322 -0.79 9.14 -7.83
N ASN A 323 -1.09 10.07 -8.74
CA ASN A 323 -2.46 10.46 -9.12
C ASN A 323 -3.32 9.24 -9.47
N GLY A 324 -4.60 9.31 -9.10
CA GLY A 324 -5.57 8.28 -9.45
C GLY A 324 -6.11 8.41 -10.88
N ASN A 325 -6.53 7.29 -11.45
CA ASN A 325 -7.15 7.18 -12.79
C ASN A 325 -6.20 7.44 -13.97
N VAL A 326 -4.89 7.31 -13.78
CA VAL A 326 -3.89 7.42 -14.87
C VAL A 326 -3.91 6.13 -15.72
N SER A 327 -4.11 6.23 -17.03
CA SER A 327 -4.17 5.03 -17.90
C SER A 327 -2.83 4.30 -17.99
N VAL A 328 -2.83 2.99 -17.73
CA VAL A 328 -1.71 2.08 -17.97
C VAL A 328 -1.85 1.48 -19.37
N ALA A 329 -0.88 1.75 -20.23
CA ALA A 329 -0.75 1.16 -21.56
C ALA A 329 0.50 0.28 -21.63
N LEU A 330 0.35 -0.92 -22.18
CA LEU A 330 1.43 -1.86 -22.46
C LEU A 330 2.14 -1.50 -23.77
N GLU A 331 3.40 -1.93 -23.95
CA GLU A 331 4.21 -1.74 -25.17
C GLU A 331 3.48 -2.17 -26.46
N ARG A 332 2.53 -3.10 -26.35
CA ARG A 332 1.75 -3.63 -27.49
C ARG A 332 0.38 -2.98 -27.65
N GLY A 333 0.17 -1.79 -27.06
CA GLY A 333 -1.03 -0.95 -27.20
C GLY A 333 -2.27 -1.43 -26.42
N GLN A 334 -2.17 -2.56 -25.72
CA GLN A 334 -3.21 -3.09 -24.83
C GLN A 334 -3.25 -2.25 -23.53
N SER A 335 -4.43 -2.01 -22.98
CA SER A 335 -4.54 -1.34 -21.66
C SER A 335 -4.46 -2.37 -20.52
N ALA A 336 -3.65 -2.08 -19.50
CA ALA A 336 -3.67 -2.78 -18.21
C ALA A 336 -4.56 -2.05 -17.18
N GLY A 337 -5.56 -1.30 -17.66
CA GLY A 337 -6.49 -0.47 -16.88
C GLY A 337 -5.91 0.88 -16.49
N LEU A 338 -6.30 1.39 -15.32
CA LEU A 338 -5.79 2.67 -14.77
C LEU A 338 -4.97 2.39 -13.51
N ALA A 339 -4.13 3.34 -13.09
CA ALA A 339 -3.30 3.33 -11.89
C ALA A 339 -3.75 4.37 -10.84
N SER A 340 -3.29 4.18 -9.60
CA SER A 340 -3.38 5.13 -8.48
C SER A 340 -2.38 4.73 -7.41
N GLY A 341 -1.73 5.70 -6.77
CA GLY A 341 -1.09 5.45 -5.48
C GLY A 341 -2.12 5.19 -4.38
N MET A 342 -1.67 4.76 -3.19
CA MET A 342 -2.56 4.55 -2.05
C MET A 342 -3.11 5.87 -1.50
N ALA A 343 -2.34 6.96 -1.56
CA ALA A 343 -2.75 8.32 -1.18
C ALA A 343 -2.69 9.28 -2.40
N PRO A 344 -3.59 9.13 -3.40
CA PRO A 344 -3.48 9.83 -4.68
C PRO A 344 -3.62 11.36 -4.61
N ARG A 345 -4.07 11.93 -3.49
CA ARG A 345 -4.09 13.37 -3.22
C ARG A 345 -3.00 13.88 -2.29
N ALA A 346 -2.21 12.98 -1.69
CA ALA A 346 -1.01 13.40 -0.97
C ALA A 346 -0.02 14.06 -1.93
N ARG A 347 0.76 15.00 -1.39
CA ARG A 347 1.80 15.72 -2.12
C ARG A 347 3.09 14.91 -2.06
N VAL A 348 3.87 14.94 -3.14
CA VAL A 348 5.14 14.21 -3.25
C VAL A 348 6.29 15.18 -3.04
N ALA A 349 7.29 14.76 -2.27
CA ALA A 349 8.60 15.40 -2.19
C ALA A 349 9.70 14.36 -2.47
N MET A 350 10.52 14.59 -3.49
CA MET A 350 11.59 13.66 -3.88
C MET A 350 12.95 14.09 -3.33
N TYR A 351 13.69 13.15 -2.75
CA TYR A 351 15.04 13.32 -2.23
C TYR A 351 15.95 12.24 -2.84
N LYS A 352 16.56 12.53 -4.00
CA LYS A 352 17.44 11.58 -4.68
C LYS A 352 18.73 11.37 -3.90
N VAL A 353 19.08 10.11 -3.62
CA VAL A 353 20.33 9.72 -2.94
C VAL A 353 21.04 8.55 -3.64
N PHE A 354 20.33 7.81 -4.50
CA PHE A 354 20.92 6.76 -5.35
C PHE A 354 21.33 7.33 -6.70
N TRP A 355 22.47 6.86 -7.17
CA TRP A 355 23.13 7.29 -8.41
C TRP A 355 23.62 6.07 -9.17
N SER A 356 23.67 6.16 -10.51
CA SER A 356 24.36 5.16 -11.33
C SER A 356 25.83 5.03 -10.89
N ASN A 357 26.32 3.80 -10.82
CA ASN A 357 27.71 3.47 -10.47
C ASN A 357 28.32 2.60 -11.57
N TYR A 358 29.05 3.26 -12.48
CA TYR A 358 29.72 2.62 -13.62
C TYR A 358 30.58 1.41 -13.24
N ASN A 359 31.19 1.42 -12.05
CA ASN A 359 32.13 0.38 -11.61
C ASN A 359 31.44 -0.90 -11.09
N SER A 360 30.14 -0.85 -10.78
CA SER A 360 29.36 -2.01 -10.31
C SER A 360 28.22 -2.42 -11.27
N GLY A 361 27.92 -1.62 -12.29
CA GLY A 361 26.85 -1.91 -13.26
C GLY A 361 25.44 -1.76 -12.70
N GLY A 362 25.25 -1.00 -11.61
CA GLY A 362 23.95 -0.74 -10.99
C GLY A 362 23.92 0.62 -10.29
N VAL A 363 22.88 0.86 -9.47
CA VAL A 363 22.78 2.08 -8.65
C VAL A 363 23.40 1.90 -7.26
N SER A 364 23.85 2.98 -6.63
CA SER A 364 24.37 2.98 -5.26
C SER A 364 24.14 4.34 -4.57
N ALA A 365 24.06 4.33 -3.24
CA ALA A 365 23.98 5.53 -2.39
C ALA A 365 25.05 5.46 -1.29
N THR A 366 25.18 6.53 -0.50
CA THR A 366 25.95 6.50 0.76
C THR A 366 25.07 6.86 1.94
N TRP A 367 25.38 6.31 3.12
CA TRP A 367 24.61 6.59 4.34
C TRP A 367 24.61 8.09 4.69
N ALA A 368 25.71 8.80 4.42
CA ALA A 368 25.81 10.25 4.60
C ALA A 368 24.83 11.04 3.72
N ASP A 369 24.60 10.61 2.47
CA ASP A 369 23.61 11.24 1.59
C ASP A 369 22.17 10.86 1.98
N ILE A 370 21.95 9.62 2.47
CA ILE A 370 20.66 9.15 3.01
C ILE A 370 20.26 9.91 4.28
N GLU A 371 21.15 10.03 5.27
CA GLU A 371 20.90 10.79 6.49
C GLU A 371 20.65 12.28 6.21
N ALA A 372 21.41 12.87 5.27
CA ALA A 372 21.20 14.25 4.84
C ALA A 372 19.82 14.45 4.19
N ALA A 373 19.36 13.48 3.38
CA ALA A 373 18.02 13.49 2.80
C ALA A 373 16.91 13.35 3.85
N VAL A 374 17.04 12.41 4.80
CA VAL A 374 16.07 12.18 5.88
C VAL A 374 15.97 13.41 6.80
N ASN A 375 17.11 13.95 7.24
CA ASN A 375 17.17 15.18 8.03
C ASN A 375 16.53 16.37 7.29
N ARG A 376 16.80 16.51 5.98
CA ARG A 376 16.17 17.57 5.18
C ARG A 376 14.67 17.34 4.99
N ALA A 377 14.20 16.12 4.83
CA ALA A 377 12.78 15.80 4.70
C ALA A 377 11.98 16.18 5.96
N VAL A 378 12.52 15.88 7.15
CA VAL A 378 11.93 16.33 8.42
C VAL A 378 11.91 17.86 8.50
N ALA A 379 13.03 18.53 8.19
CA ALA A 379 13.12 20.00 8.18
C ALA A 379 12.23 20.68 7.12
N ASP A 380 11.92 19.99 6.01
CA ASP A 380 11.04 20.46 4.95
C ASP A 380 9.54 20.26 5.29
N GLY A 381 9.22 19.56 6.38
CA GLY A 381 7.84 19.34 6.85
C GLY A 381 7.15 18.15 6.18
N VAL A 382 7.87 17.05 5.99
CA VAL A 382 7.31 15.77 5.51
C VAL A 382 6.59 15.02 6.63
N ASP A 383 5.35 14.59 6.35
CA ASP A 383 4.52 13.79 7.26
C ASP A 383 4.93 12.30 7.27
N VAL A 384 5.23 11.74 6.09
CA VAL A 384 5.63 10.33 5.93
C VAL A 384 6.86 10.21 5.02
N ILE A 385 7.91 9.52 5.47
CA ILE A 385 9.08 9.18 4.66
C ILE A 385 9.02 7.70 4.25
N SER A 386 9.12 7.44 2.94
CA SER A 386 9.27 6.10 2.36
C SER A 386 10.74 5.84 2.01
N LEU A 387 11.30 4.77 2.58
CA LEU A 387 12.69 4.31 2.43
C LEU A 387 12.69 2.93 1.77
N SER A 388 12.57 2.91 0.45
CA SER A 388 12.58 1.68 -0.37
C SER A 388 14.01 1.13 -0.57
N LEU A 389 14.83 1.16 0.50
CA LEU A 389 16.28 1.01 0.43
C LEU A 389 16.74 -0.36 0.94
N GLY A 390 17.76 -0.91 0.30
CA GLY A 390 18.49 -2.11 0.75
C GLY A 390 19.91 -1.78 1.17
N GLY A 391 20.52 -2.67 1.95
CA GLY A 391 21.88 -2.53 2.47
C GLY A 391 22.08 -3.28 3.77
N LEU A 392 23.31 -3.71 4.02
CA LEU A 392 23.73 -4.42 5.23
C LEU A 392 24.99 -3.75 5.77
N ASP A 393 24.85 -3.05 6.89
CA ASP A 393 25.98 -2.65 7.73
C ASP A 393 26.09 -3.63 8.92
N PRO A 394 27.06 -4.56 8.93
CA PRO A 394 27.24 -5.51 10.03
C PRO A 394 27.78 -4.86 11.31
N SER A 395 28.07 -3.55 11.30
CA SER A 395 28.41 -2.74 12.48
C SER A 395 27.26 -1.86 12.99
N ALA A 396 26.10 -1.88 12.31
CA ALA A 396 24.95 -1.06 12.67
C ALA A 396 24.43 -1.37 14.07
N THR A 397 23.98 -0.33 14.77
CA THR A 397 23.33 -0.43 16.08
C THR A 397 22.11 0.49 16.11
N TYR A 398 21.27 0.40 17.14
CA TYR A 398 20.20 1.39 17.35
C TYR A 398 20.69 2.85 17.45
N PHE A 399 21.99 3.08 17.66
CA PHE A 399 22.59 4.42 17.64
C PHE A 399 22.91 4.91 16.22
N SER A 400 23.11 4.02 15.25
CA SER A 400 23.23 4.36 13.82
C SER A 400 21.91 4.91 13.28
N ASP A 401 20.79 4.38 13.77
CA ASP A 401 19.43 4.72 13.31
C ASP A 401 18.81 5.95 14.02
N LEU A 402 19.59 6.71 14.80
CA LEU A 402 19.11 7.92 15.48
C LEU A 402 18.41 8.96 14.59
N PRO A 403 18.81 9.20 13.32
CA PRO A 403 18.07 10.10 12.42
C PRO A 403 16.59 9.72 12.26
N TYR A 404 16.28 8.42 12.24
CA TYR A 404 14.91 7.92 12.16
C TYR A 404 14.15 8.08 13.49
N PHE A 405 14.83 7.94 14.63
CA PHE A 405 14.25 8.29 15.93
C PHE A 405 13.88 9.77 16.00
N TYR A 406 14.77 10.66 15.55
CA TYR A 406 14.49 12.10 15.54
C TYR A 406 13.38 12.47 14.56
N ALA A 407 13.27 11.80 13.41
CA ALA A 407 12.12 11.93 12.51
C ALA A 407 10.80 11.51 13.20
N GLN A 408 10.78 10.34 13.84
CA GLN A 408 9.61 9.84 14.58
C GLN A 408 9.22 10.78 15.74
N ALA A 409 10.21 11.35 16.45
CA ALA A 409 10.01 12.30 17.54
C ALA A 409 9.53 13.69 17.05
N ALA A 410 9.86 14.08 15.82
CA ALA A 410 9.32 15.27 15.16
C ALA A 410 7.89 15.08 14.62
N GLY A 411 7.37 13.84 14.62
CA GLY A 411 6.03 13.47 14.16
C GLY A 411 5.98 12.79 12.79
N THR A 412 7.12 12.70 12.08
CA THR A 412 7.21 12.07 10.76
C THR A 412 7.18 10.54 10.88
N VAL A 413 6.30 9.87 10.15
CA VAL A 413 6.25 8.40 10.08
C VAL A 413 7.33 7.92 9.10
N VAL A 414 8.25 7.06 9.55
CA VAL A 414 9.26 6.43 8.68
C VAL A 414 8.87 4.99 8.36
N VAL A 415 8.89 4.64 7.07
CA VAL A 415 8.52 3.32 6.54
C VAL A 415 9.67 2.80 5.68
N TYR A 416 10.17 1.60 5.98
CA TYR A 416 11.42 1.03 5.44
C TYR A 416 11.17 -0.36 4.84
N ALA A 417 11.79 -0.68 3.71
CA ALA A 417 11.82 -2.04 3.15
C ALA A 417 12.51 -3.05 4.10
N SER A 418 12.13 -4.33 4.07
CA SER A 418 12.81 -5.37 4.88
C SER A 418 14.09 -5.93 4.25
N GLY A 419 14.27 -5.79 2.93
CA GLY A 419 15.33 -6.43 2.15
C GLY A 419 14.78 -7.45 1.14
N ASN A 420 15.61 -7.89 0.20
CA ASN A 420 15.22 -8.81 -0.88
C ASN A 420 16.13 -10.07 -0.93
N GLU A 421 16.76 -10.41 0.19
CA GLU A 421 17.79 -11.44 0.33
C GLU A 421 17.20 -12.84 0.62
N GLY A 422 15.91 -12.90 0.97
CA GLY A 422 15.11 -14.11 1.18
C GLY A 422 15.37 -14.85 2.50
N ALA A 423 14.49 -15.80 2.80
CA ALA A 423 14.65 -16.73 3.92
C ALA A 423 15.35 -18.04 3.47
N PRO A 424 16.14 -18.71 4.34
CA PRO A 424 16.63 -20.05 4.07
C PRO A 424 15.48 -21.04 3.80
N PRO A 425 15.61 -21.98 2.84
CA PRO A 425 16.81 -22.35 2.09
C PRO A 425 16.99 -21.59 0.76
N TYR A 426 16.15 -20.60 0.44
CA TYR A 426 16.11 -19.97 -0.90
C TYR A 426 17.30 -19.04 -1.21
N SER A 427 18.20 -18.83 -0.25
CA SER A 427 19.36 -17.94 -0.37
C SER A 427 20.65 -18.66 0.02
N SER A 428 21.60 -18.72 -0.93
CA SER A 428 22.97 -19.22 -0.71
C SER A 428 23.89 -18.18 -0.06
N SER A 429 23.41 -16.95 0.13
CA SER A 429 24.12 -15.84 0.76
C SER A 429 24.51 -16.17 2.22
N ILE A 430 25.67 -15.67 2.65
CA ILE A 430 26.05 -15.64 4.08
C ILE A 430 25.28 -14.55 4.86
N TYR A 431 24.69 -13.60 4.15
CA TYR A 431 23.83 -12.54 4.67
C TYR A 431 22.36 -12.99 4.50
N ARG A 432 21.71 -13.40 5.61
CA ARG A 432 20.57 -14.33 5.58
C ARG A 432 19.22 -13.76 6.05
N THR A 433 19.17 -12.51 6.50
CA THR A 433 18.02 -11.96 7.24
C THR A 433 17.88 -10.45 7.06
N ILE A 434 16.71 -9.95 7.45
CA ILE A 434 16.33 -8.54 7.59
C ILE A 434 17.45 -7.66 8.17
N SER A 435 17.79 -6.56 7.48
CA SER A 435 18.83 -5.62 7.93
C SER A 435 18.28 -4.41 8.67
N ASN A 436 17.10 -3.92 8.29
CA ASN A 436 16.47 -2.74 8.89
C ASN A 436 15.74 -3.13 10.19
N PHE A 437 16.52 -3.24 11.28
CA PHE A 437 16.09 -3.82 12.56
C PHE A 437 15.52 -2.84 13.59
N SER A 438 15.70 -1.53 13.43
CA SER A 438 15.42 -0.56 14.49
C SER A 438 13.92 -0.33 14.73
N PRO A 439 13.48 -0.11 15.99
CA PRO A 439 12.08 0.19 16.30
C PRO A 439 11.64 1.61 15.92
N PHE A 440 12.48 2.43 15.28
CA PHE A 440 12.14 3.83 14.95
C PHE A 440 11.35 3.99 13.63
N TYR A 441 11.24 2.92 12.85
CA TYR A 441 10.47 2.83 11.62
C TYR A 441 9.61 1.56 11.58
N LEU A 442 8.64 1.52 10.67
CA LEU A 442 7.99 0.28 10.24
C LEU A 442 8.88 -0.42 9.21
N THR A 443 9.29 -1.66 9.46
CA THR A 443 9.98 -2.48 8.45
C THR A 443 8.96 -3.36 7.72
N ILE A 444 8.90 -3.26 6.40
CA ILE A 444 7.83 -3.82 5.56
C ILE A 444 8.35 -4.99 4.70
N GLY A 445 7.79 -6.17 4.92
CA GLY A 445 8.00 -7.33 4.04
C GLY A 445 7.02 -7.36 2.85
N ALA A 446 7.31 -8.20 1.86
CA ALA A 446 6.56 -8.28 0.60
C ALA A 446 5.65 -9.52 0.53
N SER A 447 4.46 -9.33 -0.06
CA SER A 447 3.50 -10.40 -0.32
C SER A 447 2.84 -10.34 -1.71
N THR A 448 2.23 -11.45 -2.09
CA THR A 448 1.41 -11.59 -3.31
C THR A 448 0.08 -10.82 -3.25
N VAL A 449 -0.49 -10.60 -4.44
CA VAL A 449 -1.91 -10.24 -4.65
C VAL A 449 -2.63 -11.37 -5.40
N SER A 450 -3.96 -11.38 -5.41
CA SER A 450 -4.77 -12.41 -6.11
C SER A 450 -4.80 -12.28 -7.64
N ARG A 451 -4.38 -11.12 -8.17
CA ARG A 451 -4.40 -10.80 -9.60
C ARG A 451 -3.33 -11.58 -10.38
N ARG A 452 -3.73 -12.37 -11.39
CA ARG A 452 -2.83 -13.05 -12.34
C ARG A 452 -3.07 -12.59 -13.78
N TYR A 453 -2.02 -12.64 -14.60
CA TYR A 453 -2.07 -12.36 -16.04
C TYR A 453 -1.97 -13.69 -16.80
N LEU A 454 -3.09 -14.15 -17.34
CA LEU A 454 -3.19 -15.49 -17.93
C LEU A 454 -3.40 -15.42 -19.44
N THR A 455 -2.90 -16.40 -20.18
CA THR A 455 -3.26 -16.63 -21.59
C THR A 455 -3.33 -18.13 -21.88
N ASN A 456 -3.93 -18.50 -23.00
CA ASN A 456 -4.00 -19.88 -23.46
C ASN A 456 -3.05 -20.12 -24.63
N LEU A 457 -2.28 -21.20 -24.55
CA LEU A 457 -1.53 -21.80 -25.64
C LEU A 457 -2.30 -23.04 -26.12
N THR A 458 -2.63 -23.10 -27.41
CA THR A 458 -3.20 -24.28 -28.06
C THR A 458 -2.14 -24.90 -28.96
N LEU A 459 -1.80 -26.17 -28.74
CA LEU A 459 -0.91 -26.94 -29.62
C LEU A 459 -1.72 -27.53 -30.79
N ALA A 460 -1.09 -27.82 -31.92
CA ALA A 460 -1.80 -28.31 -33.12
C ALA A 460 -2.48 -29.69 -32.98
N ASP A 461 -2.16 -30.46 -31.92
CA ASP A 461 -2.88 -31.69 -31.56
C ASP A 461 -4.18 -31.44 -30.77
N GLY A 462 -4.52 -30.17 -30.50
CA GLY A 462 -5.68 -29.75 -29.71
C GLY A 462 -5.40 -29.54 -28.23
N THR A 463 -4.19 -29.83 -27.73
CA THR A 463 -3.82 -29.63 -26.32
C THR A 463 -3.90 -28.16 -25.94
N LEU A 464 -4.70 -27.84 -24.93
CA LEU A 464 -4.90 -26.49 -24.40
C LEU A 464 -4.19 -26.33 -23.06
N LEU A 465 -3.31 -25.34 -22.94
CA LEU A 465 -2.55 -25.02 -21.74
C LEU A 465 -2.76 -23.55 -21.35
N THR A 466 -3.23 -23.30 -20.13
CA THR A 466 -3.24 -21.94 -19.57
C THR A 466 -1.88 -21.62 -18.97
N LEU A 467 -1.27 -20.53 -19.42
CA LEU A 467 0.06 -20.05 -19.04
C LEU A 467 -0.04 -18.67 -18.38
N GLU A 468 0.97 -18.30 -17.61
CA GLU A 468 1.08 -16.97 -16.99
C GLU A 468 1.99 -16.07 -17.85
N GLY A 469 1.56 -14.85 -18.16
CA GLY A 469 2.27 -13.93 -19.06
C GLY A 469 1.39 -12.90 -19.78
N LEU A 470 2.03 -12.01 -20.55
CA LEU A 470 1.34 -10.99 -21.36
C LEU A 470 1.32 -11.41 -22.83
N GLY A 471 0.22 -12.05 -23.24
CA GLY A 471 0.00 -12.63 -24.57
C GLY A 471 -0.74 -11.73 -25.55
N GLY A 472 -0.58 -12.02 -26.84
CA GLY A 472 -1.22 -11.32 -27.96
C GLY A 472 -0.82 -9.85 -28.08
N GLY A 473 -1.71 -9.04 -28.65
CA GLY A 473 -1.42 -7.68 -29.11
C GLY A 473 -1.30 -7.65 -30.64
N THR A 474 -0.38 -6.84 -31.17
CA THR A 474 -0.16 -6.66 -32.62
C THR A 474 0.62 -7.79 -33.29
N VAL A 475 1.26 -8.68 -32.53
CA VAL A 475 2.06 -9.80 -33.06
C VAL A 475 1.14 -10.98 -33.39
N ASN A 476 1.13 -11.43 -34.65
CA ASN A 476 0.40 -12.65 -35.02
C ASN A 476 1.12 -13.89 -34.46
N THR A 477 0.44 -14.58 -33.55
CA THR A 477 0.86 -15.80 -32.87
C THR A 477 -0.08 -16.98 -33.11
N GLN A 478 -0.87 -16.97 -34.20
CA GLN A 478 -1.83 -18.03 -34.55
C GLN A 478 -1.24 -19.00 -35.58
N GLY A 479 -1.28 -20.31 -35.29
CA GLY A 479 -0.82 -21.38 -36.20
C GLY A 479 0.66 -21.32 -36.55
N VAL A 480 1.47 -20.61 -35.76
CA VAL A 480 2.91 -20.42 -36.02
C VAL A 480 3.72 -21.62 -35.54
N GLY A 481 4.87 -21.87 -36.16
CA GLY A 481 5.78 -22.94 -35.70
C GLY A 481 6.24 -22.72 -34.26
N ILE A 482 6.51 -23.80 -33.52
CA ILE A 482 7.07 -23.77 -32.16
C ILE A 482 8.34 -24.61 -32.09
N VAL A 483 9.38 -24.13 -31.40
CA VAL A 483 10.72 -24.76 -31.41
C VAL A 483 11.37 -24.71 -30.03
N ASP A 484 11.92 -25.85 -29.57
CA ASP A 484 12.78 -25.86 -28.39
C ASP A 484 14.20 -25.39 -28.75
N SER A 485 14.74 -24.53 -27.90
CA SER A 485 16.05 -23.89 -28.07
C SER A 485 17.21 -24.87 -28.29
N LEU A 486 17.14 -26.10 -27.79
CA LEU A 486 18.17 -27.12 -28.07
C LEU A 486 18.11 -27.65 -29.51
N LEU A 487 16.93 -27.68 -30.15
CA LEU A 487 16.79 -28.02 -31.58
C LEU A 487 17.25 -26.86 -32.48
N ALA A 488 17.07 -25.63 -31.99
CA ALA A 488 17.56 -24.41 -32.62
C ALA A 488 19.05 -24.10 -32.38
N LYS A 489 19.79 -24.96 -31.66
CA LYS A 489 21.19 -24.72 -31.27
C LYS A 489 22.14 -24.62 -32.49
N LEU A 490 23.10 -23.69 -32.42
CA LEU A 490 24.28 -23.63 -33.29
C LEU A 490 25.33 -24.68 -32.89
N SER A 491 25.98 -25.33 -33.86
CA SER A 491 26.98 -26.40 -33.59
C SER A 491 28.13 -25.95 -32.67
N SER A 492 28.54 -24.68 -32.77
CA SER A 492 29.65 -24.08 -32.04
C SER A 492 29.37 -23.71 -30.58
N VAL A 493 28.17 -23.93 -30.03
CA VAL A 493 27.81 -23.49 -28.67
C VAL A 493 27.38 -24.62 -27.73
N THR A 494 27.58 -24.39 -26.44
CA THR A 494 27.19 -25.33 -25.38
C THR A 494 25.67 -25.43 -25.24
N ASN A 495 25.19 -26.60 -24.81
CA ASN A 495 23.76 -26.81 -24.55
C ASN A 495 23.26 -25.82 -23.48
N PHE A 496 24.08 -25.50 -22.46
CA PHE A 496 23.77 -24.50 -21.43
C PHE A 496 23.48 -23.11 -22.00
N LYS A 497 24.22 -22.66 -23.03
CA LYS A 497 23.96 -21.36 -23.70
C LYS A 497 22.62 -21.36 -24.44
N ALA A 498 22.40 -22.37 -25.28
CA ALA A 498 21.16 -22.47 -26.07
C ALA A 498 19.91 -22.69 -25.20
N GLN A 499 19.93 -23.66 -24.29
CA GLN A 499 18.82 -23.95 -23.39
C GLN A 499 18.41 -22.74 -22.53
N ASN A 500 19.36 -21.88 -22.17
CA ASN A 500 19.11 -20.64 -21.45
C ASN A 500 18.94 -19.41 -22.36
N CYS A 501 18.96 -19.57 -23.68
CA CYS A 501 18.73 -18.55 -24.71
C CYS A 501 19.53 -17.25 -24.50
N TYR A 502 20.86 -17.33 -24.54
CA TYR A 502 21.72 -16.15 -24.47
C TYR A 502 23.05 -16.34 -25.21
N GLY A 503 23.79 -15.24 -25.37
CA GLY A 503 25.18 -15.28 -25.81
C GLY A 503 25.34 -15.73 -27.27
N ALA A 504 24.42 -15.31 -28.12
CA ALA A 504 24.35 -15.57 -29.56
C ALA A 504 24.22 -17.06 -29.93
N SER A 505 23.42 -17.84 -29.19
CA SER A 505 23.45 -19.30 -29.21
C SER A 505 22.53 -20.04 -30.20
N LEU A 506 21.61 -19.34 -30.86
CA LEU A 506 20.54 -19.97 -31.66
C LEU A 506 20.62 -19.65 -33.15
N ASP A 507 20.24 -20.60 -33.99
CA ASP A 507 20.15 -20.46 -35.44
C ASP A 507 18.92 -19.60 -35.83
N VAL A 508 19.16 -18.49 -36.54
CA VAL A 508 18.11 -17.56 -36.99
C VAL A 508 17.10 -18.26 -37.90
N ALA A 509 17.54 -19.15 -38.79
CA ALA A 509 16.66 -19.87 -39.71
C ALA A 509 15.76 -20.89 -38.99
N LYS A 510 16.15 -21.32 -37.77
CA LYS A 510 15.35 -22.23 -36.93
C LYS A 510 14.40 -21.53 -35.97
N VAL A 511 14.60 -20.23 -35.69
CA VAL A 511 13.82 -19.46 -34.69
C VAL A 511 12.92 -18.39 -35.34
N SER A 512 13.34 -17.79 -36.45
CA SER A 512 12.61 -16.69 -37.08
C SER A 512 11.19 -17.13 -37.49
N GLY A 513 10.19 -16.33 -37.11
CA GLY A 513 8.79 -16.63 -37.35
C GLY A 513 8.12 -17.53 -36.29
N ARG A 514 8.86 -18.09 -35.33
CA ARG A 514 8.39 -19.18 -34.44
C ARG A 514 8.25 -18.77 -32.97
N ILE A 515 7.46 -19.53 -32.22
CA ILE A 515 7.42 -19.48 -30.76
C ILE A 515 8.66 -20.23 -30.25
N LEU A 516 9.51 -19.56 -29.47
CA LEU A 516 10.75 -20.11 -28.95
C LEU A 516 10.56 -20.62 -27.52
N VAL A 517 11.03 -21.84 -27.22
CA VAL A 517 10.97 -22.44 -25.89
C VAL A 517 12.37 -22.46 -25.26
N CYS A 518 12.53 -21.71 -24.18
CA CYS A 518 13.76 -21.53 -23.41
C CYS A 518 13.57 -22.03 -21.97
N GLN A 519 14.65 -22.22 -21.21
CA GLN A 519 14.59 -22.58 -19.80
C GLN A 519 14.83 -21.38 -18.86
N TYR A 520 14.15 -21.41 -17.72
CA TYR A 520 14.37 -20.51 -16.59
C TYR A 520 15.74 -20.73 -15.93
N GLY A 521 16.30 -19.66 -15.36
CA GLY A 521 17.56 -19.70 -14.61
C GLY A 521 18.83 -19.64 -15.48
N GLY A 522 19.86 -20.35 -15.00
CA GLY A 522 21.22 -20.31 -15.56
C GLY A 522 22.04 -19.05 -15.19
N GLY A 523 21.57 -18.26 -14.22
CA GLY A 523 22.13 -16.92 -13.93
C GLY A 523 21.77 -15.85 -14.96
N ILE A 524 20.90 -16.18 -15.93
CA ILE A 524 20.54 -15.32 -17.05
C ILE A 524 19.19 -14.66 -16.79
N THR A 525 19.15 -13.32 -16.90
CA THR A 525 17.91 -12.54 -16.71
C THR A 525 16.86 -12.86 -17.79
N ILE A 526 15.58 -12.55 -17.51
CA ILE A 526 14.53 -12.69 -18.53
C ILE A 526 14.76 -11.71 -19.69
N ASP A 527 15.22 -10.49 -19.43
CA ASP A 527 15.49 -9.50 -20.49
C ASP A 527 16.57 -9.97 -21.46
N THR A 528 17.64 -10.62 -20.97
CA THR A 528 18.66 -11.24 -21.82
C THR A 528 18.06 -12.33 -22.73
N LYS A 529 17.13 -13.14 -22.19
CA LYS A 529 16.41 -14.20 -22.94
C LYS A 529 15.46 -13.61 -24.00
N VAL A 530 14.77 -12.51 -23.66
CA VAL A 530 13.92 -11.74 -24.60
C VAL A 530 14.77 -11.11 -25.69
N THR A 531 15.92 -10.53 -25.36
CA THR A 531 16.84 -9.89 -26.30
C THR A 531 17.37 -10.89 -27.32
N GLU A 532 17.83 -12.08 -26.91
CA GLU A 532 18.19 -13.15 -27.86
C GLU A 532 16.98 -13.57 -28.70
N ALA A 533 15.81 -13.81 -28.08
CA ALA A 533 14.60 -14.22 -28.82
C ALA A 533 14.17 -13.21 -29.90
N VAL A 534 14.20 -11.90 -29.59
CA VAL A 534 13.92 -10.83 -30.55
C VAL A 534 14.99 -10.76 -31.64
N ALA A 535 16.28 -10.82 -31.28
CA ALA A 535 17.39 -10.81 -32.24
C ALA A 535 17.36 -12.00 -33.22
N ARG A 536 16.72 -13.11 -32.83
CA ARG A 536 16.48 -14.29 -33.69
C ARG A 536 15.13 -14.28 -34.41
N GLY A 537 14.34 -13.22 -34.27
CA GLY A 537 13.06 -13.07 -34.96
C GLY A 537 11.93 -13.95 -34.41
N ALA A 538 12.00 -14.40 -33.15
CA ALA A 538 10.91 -15.14 -32.51
C ALA A 538 9.59 -14.33 -32.50
N ARG A 539 8.45 -15.03 -32.42
CA ARG A 539 7.09 -14.47 -32.38
C ARG A 539 6.45 -14.53 -30.99
N ALA A 540 6.94 -15.42 -30.12
CA ALA A 540 6.76 -15.36 -28.68
C ALA A 540 7.91 -16.12 -27.99
N LEU A 541 8.07 -15.90 -26.69
CA LEU A 541 9.02 -16.62 -25.83
C LEU A 541 8.24 -17.38 -24.74
N LEU A 542 8.48 -18.69 -24.63
CA LEU A 542 8.02 -19.52 -23.52
C LEU A 542 9.22 -19.85 -22.61
N VAL A 543 9.20 -19.35 -21.39
CA VAL A 543 10.23 -19.62 -20.37
C VAL A 543 9.75 -20.78 -19.49
N THR A 544 10.43 -21.92 -19.60
CA THR A 544 10.03 -23.20 -18.98
C THR A 544 10.71 -23.49 -17.66
N ASN A 545 10.06 -24.35 -16.86
CA ASN A 545 10.52 -24.81 -15.55
C ASN A 545 10.65 -23.65 -14.53
N VAL A 546 9.71 -22.70 -14.58
CA VAL A 546 9.62 -21.57 -13.63
C VAL A 546 8.94 -22.07 -12.34
N PRO A 547 9.63 -22.15 -11.19
CA PRO A 547 9.00 -22.54 -9.92
C PRO A 547 8.08 -21.43 -9.40
N GLU A 548 7.10 -21.75 -8.54
CA GLU A 548 6.20 -20.75 -7.92
C GLU A 548 7.01 -19.66 -7.19
N SER A 549 8.12 -20.05 -6.54
CA SER A 549 9.05 -19.15 -5.86
C SER A 549 9.86 -18.22 -6.78
N ALA A 550 9.68 -18.31 -8.11
CA ALA A 550 10.19 -17.39 -9.12
C ALA A 550 9.08 -16.67 -9.91
N ARG A 551 7.79 -16.98 -9.64
CA ARG A 551 6.65 -16.31 -10.30
C ARG A 551 6.44 -14.85 -9.86
N TYR A 552 7.39 -14.29 -9.10
CA TYR A 552 7.44 -12.89 -8.70
C TYR A 552 7.99 -11.95 -9.78
N PHE A 553 8.58 -12.46 -10.87
CA PHE A 553 9.10 -11.64 -11.98
C PHE A 553 8.15 -11.57 -13.19
N LEU A 554 6.86 -11.86 -13.00
CA LEU A 554 5.90 -12.09 -14.09
C LEU A 554 4.64 -11.22 -13.96
N PRO A 555 4.09 -10.70 -15.06
CA PRO A 555 4.59 -10.77 -16.43
C PRO A 555 5.66 -9.71 -16.79
N TYR A 556 6.56 -10.04 -17.72
CA TYR A 556 7.41 -9.04 -18.39
C TYR A 556 6.64 -8.38 -19.54
N ASP A 557 6.48 -7.06 -19.52
CA ASP A 557 5.96 -6.34 -20.70
C ASP A 557 7.09 -5.94 -21.65
N SER A 558 6.88 -6.24 -22.93
CA SER A 558 7.80 -5.94 -24.01
C SER A 558 7.08 -6.09 -25.36
N ARG A 559 7.76 -5.73 -26.45
CA ARG A 559 7.27 -5.94 -27.82
C ARG A 559 7.13 -7.42 -28.21
N LEU A 560 7.82 -8.33 -27.52
CA LEU A 560 7.65 -9.79 -27.66
C LEU A 560 6.67 -10.31 -26.58
N PRO A 561 5.68 -11.15 -26.94
CA PRO A 561 4.90 -11.88 -25.94
C PRO A 561 5.78 -12.86 -25.15
N VAL A 562 5.86 -12.71 -23.82
CA VAL A 562 6.62 -13.59 -22.91
C VAL A 562 5.67 -14.33 -21.97
N MET A 563 5.68 -15.67 -22.04
CA MET A 563 4.94 -16.55 -21.12
C MET A 563 5.90 -17.37 -20.27
N TYR A 564 5.39 -17.78 -19.11
CA TYR A 564 6.09 -18.59 -18.14
C TYR A 564 5.33 -19.88 -17.92
N VAL A 565 6.08 -20.98 -17.87
CA VAL A 565 5.57 -22.34 -17.94
C VAL A 565 6.18 -23.14 -16.79
N ASP A 566 5.34 -23.78 -15.98
CA ASP A 566 5.79 -24.73 -14.96
C ASP A 566 6.35 -26.02 -15.58
N ALA A 567 6.90 -26.90 -14.74
CA ALA A 567 7.52 -28.14 -15.17
C ALA A 567 6.55 -29.13 -15.84
N ALA A 568 5.25 -29.11 -15.47
CA ALA A 568 4.27 -30.03 -16.04
C ALA A 568 3.92 -29.61 -17.48
N ALA A 569 3.47 -28.37 -17.66
CA ALA A 569 3.16 -27.83 -18.98
C ALA A 569 4.40 -27.78 -19.90
N ALA A 570 5.61 -27.53 -19.35
CA ALA A 570 6.85 -27.59 -20.11
C ALA A 570 7.21 -28.99 -20.60
N THR A 571 6.86 -30.03 -19.83
CA THR A 571 7.03 -31.43 -20.23
C THR A 571 6.11 -31.77 -21.39
N THR A 572 4.82 -31.40 -21.30
CA THR A 572 3.83 -31.57 -22.38
C THR A 572 4.26 -30.87 -23.67
N ILE A 573 4.68 -29.59 -23.60
CA ILE A 573 5.14 -28.82 -24.77
C ILE A 573 6.37 -29.49 -25.41
N ARG A 574 7.34 -29.95 -24.61
CA ARG A 574 8.54 -30.63 -25.13
C ARG A 574 8.26 -32.01 -25.72
N ALA A 575 7.25 -32.73 -25.23
CA ALA A 575 6.79 -33.98 -25.83
C ALA A 575 6.19 -33.72 -27.22
N PHE A 576 5.25 -32.77 -27.31
CA PHE A 576 4.62 -32.35 -28.58
C PHE A 576 5.64 -31.88 -29.64
N ILE A 577 6.62 -31.05 -29.25
CA ILE A 577 7.67 -30.57 -30.18
C ILE A 577 8.50 -31.74 -30.77
N ARG A 578 8.61 -32.87 -30.06
CA ARG A 578 9.37 -34.05 -30.52
C ARG A 578 8.53 -35.08 -31.28
N SER A 579 7.21 -35.08 -31.12
CA SER A 579 6.31 -36.03 -31.80
C SER A 579 5.81 -35.54 -33.16
N GLN A 580 6.16 -34.31 -33.56
CA GLN A 580 5.69 -33.67 -34.79
C GLN A 580 6.86 -33.32 -35.71
N THR A 581 6.66 -33.45 -37.03
CA THR A 581 7.64 -33.02 -38.04
C THR A 581 7.60 -31.51 -38.29
N ALA A 582 6.43 -30.88 -38.10
CA ALA A 582 6.22 -29.44 -38.21
C ALA A 582 5.33 -28.93 -37.05
N PRO A 583 5.81 -28.96 -35.79
CA PRO A 583 5.04 -28.53 -34.64
C PRO A 583 4.64 -27.06 -34.75
N THR A 584 3.33 -26.80 -34.64
CA THR A 584 2.75 -25.45 -34.60
C THR A 584 1.89 -25.25 -33.36
N ALA A 585 1.70 -24.00 -32.96
CA ALA A 585 0.86 -23.61 -31.85
C ALA A 585 0.23 -22.21 -32.06
N SER A 586 -0.87 -21.97 -31.35
CA SER A 586 -1.57 -20.69 -31.28
C SER A 586 -1.52 -20.13 -29.87
N LEU A 587 -1.00 -18.91 -29.70
CA LEU A 587 -0.98 -18.22 -28.40
C LEU A 587 -2.02 -17.10 -28.39
N ALA A 588 -2.96 -17.13 -27.44
CA ALA A 588 -4.04 -16.17 -27.30
C ALA A 588 -3.57 -14.80 -26.75
N SER A 589 -4.47 -13.81 -26.79
CA SER A 589 -4.31 -12.57 -26.03
C SER A 589 -4.50 -12.84 -24.53
N SER A 590 -3.65 -12.25 -23.69
CA SER A 590 -3.79 -12.40 -22.23
C SER A 590 -5.01 -11.67 -21.69
N TYR A 591 -5.61 -12.27 -20.68
CA TYR A 591 -6.68 -11.74 -19.86
C TYR A 591 -6.22 -11.65 -18.40
N VAL A 592 -6.74 -10.66 -17.67
CA VAL A 592 -6.47 -10.52 -16.23
C VAL A 592 -7.52 -11.31 -15.47
N THR A 593 -7.11 -12.06 -14.44
CA THR A 593 -8.04 -12.63 -13.46
C THR A 593 -7.74 -12.11 -12.08
N ASP A 594 -8.71 -11.42 -11.49
CA ASP A 594 -8.75 -11.20 -10.04
C ASP A 594 -9.27 -12.49 -9.41
N ASN A 595 -8.43 -13.53 -9.41
CA ASN A 595 -8.84 -14.88 -9.04
C ASN A 595 -9.03 -14.96 -7.52
N SER A 596 -10.27 -14.82 -7.05
CA SER A 596 -10.61 -14.94 -5.63
C SER A 596 -10.36 -16.34 -5.04
N ALA A 597 -10.11 -17.36 -5.88
CA ALA A 597 -9.67 -18.68 -5.45
C ALA A 597 -8.14 -18.88 -5.48
N ALA A 598 -7.36 -17.91 -5.99
CA ALA A 598 -5.91 -17.91 -5.84
C ALA A 598 -5.54 -17.43 -4.44
N VAL A 599 -4.68 -18.16 -3.74
CA VAL A 599 -4.28 -17.86 -2.35
C VAL A 599 -3.46 -16.56 -2.31
N ALA A 600 -3.99 -15.52 -1.67
CA ALA A 600 -3.28 -14.25 -1.46
C ALA A 600 -3.80 -13.51 -0.21
N PRO A 601 -2.93 -12.81 0.55
CA PRO A 601 -1.47 -12.79 0.44
C PRO A 601 -0.79 -14.10 0.83
N VAL A 602 0.37 -14.34 0.20
CA VAL A 602 1.43 -15.30 0.55
C VAL A 602 2.73 -14.49 0.63
N THR A 603 3.65 -14.80 1.55
CA THR A 603 4.93 -14.07 1.63
C THR A 603 5.80 -14.37 0.41
N ALA A 604 6.50 -13.35 -0.11
CA ALA A 604 7.36 -13.52 -1.28
C ALA A 604 8.68 -14.23 -0.90
N SER A 605 9.19 -15.14 -1.74
CA SER A 605 10.41 -15.93 -1.45
C SER A 605 11.64 -15.07 -1.14
N PHE A 606 11.72 -13.89 -1.76
CA PHE A 606 12.81 -12.93 -1.59
C PHE A 606 12.64 -12.05 -0.34
N THR A 607 11.49 -12.02 0.34
CA THR A 607 11.30 -11.10 1.46
C THR A 607 12.26 -11.46 2.60
N SER A 608 13.11 -10.53 3.00
CA SER A 608 14.07 -10.79 4.08
C SER A 608 13.34 -10.91 5.41
N ALA A 609 13.44 -12.09 6.02
CA ALA A 609 12.77 -12.48 7.25
C ALA A 609 13.63 -12.20 8.50
N GLY A 610 12.98 -12.22 9.66
CA GLY A 610 13.64 -12.23 10.97
C GLY A 610 14.09 -13.63 11.44
N PRO A 611 14.67 -13.75 12.66
CA PRO A 611 15.16 -12.65 13.49
C PRO A 611 16.38 -11.98 12.82
N VAL A 612 17.00 -10.97 13.43
CA VAL A 612 18.25 -10.42 12.89
C VAL A 612 19.37 -11.42 13.16
N ALA A 613 19.87 -12.08 12.11
CA ALA A 613 20.95 -13.06 12.22
C ALA A 613 22.25 -12.51 11.64
N ASN A 614 23.31 -12.54 12.45
CA ASN A 614 24.68 -12.41 11.97
C ASN A 614 25.40 -13.75 12.24
N PRO A 615 25.51 -14.65 11.24
CA PRO A 615 26.17 -15.94 11.41
C PRO A 615 27.70 -15.90 11.25
N SER A 616 28.29 -14.73 11.01
CA SER A 616 29.63 -14.64 10.39
C SER A 616 30.56 -13.58 10.98
N VAL A 617 30.16 -12.84 12.01
CA VAL A 617 31.01 -11.85 12.67
C VAL A 617 31.13 -12.15 14.17
N ALA A 618 32.36 -12.37 14.64
CA ALA A 618 32.69 -12.56 16.06
C ALA A 618 32.68 -11.23 16.86
N VAL A 619 31.61 -10.44 16.70
CA VAL A 619 31.30 -9.23 17.47
C VAL A 619 29.95 -9.48 18.16
N ALA A 620 29.88 -10.42 19.11
CA ALA A 620 30.44 -10.29 20.46
C ALA A 620 29.97 -9.00 21.16
N ALA A 621 29.04 -9.19 22.10
CA ALA A 621 28.48 -8.20 23.05
C ALA A 621 27.84 -6.90 22.51
N SER A 622 28.03 -6.52 21.24
CA SER A 622 27.67 -5.17 20.74
C SER A 622 26.45 -5.14 19.82
N TYR A 623 26.01 -6.29 19.30
CA TYR A 623 24.83 -6.38 18.43
C TYR A 623 23.54 -6.27 19.25
N PRO A 624 22.49 -5.58 18.77
CA PRO A 624 21.19 -5.55 19.45
C PRO A 624 20.60 -6.94 19.69
N THR A 625 19.91 -7.14 20.83
CA THR A 625 19.23 -8.39 21.12
C THR A 625 18.04 -8.60 20.18
N ASN A 626 17.69 -9.86 19.89
CA ASN A 626 16.53 -10.23 19.08
C ASN A 626 15.19 -10.09 19.85
N ASP A 627 15.10 -9.03 20.68
CA ASP A 627 13.94 -8.64 21.47
C ASP A 627 13.09 -7.56 20.77
N ILE A 628 13.54 -7.07 19.61
CA ILE A 628 12.75 -6.29 18.66
C ILE A 628 12.50 -7.18 17.43
N LEU A 629 11.30 -7.77 17.37
CA LEU A 629 10.85 -8.56 16.23
C LEU A 629 10.68 -7.69 14.97
N LYS A 630 11.04 -8.25 13.83
CA LYS A 630 10.89 -7.67 12.49
C LYS A 630 10.61 -8.80 11.46
N PRO A 631 9.96 -8.52 10.31
CA PRO A 631 9.36 -7.25 9.91
C PRO A 631 8.19 -6.86 10.83
N ASP A 632 7.70 -5.62 10.74
CA ASP A 632 6.55 -5.20 11.55
C ASP A 632 5.23 -5.69 10.92
N VAL A 633 5.12 -5.63 9.59
CA VAL A 633 3.99 -6.12 8.77
C VAL A 633 4.48 -6.51 7.36
N ILE A 634 3.63 -7.21 6.60
CA ILE A 634 3.76 -7.39 5.13
C ILE A 634 2.73 -6.58 4.36
N ALA A 635 3.04 -6.24 3.12
CA ALA A 635 2.14 -5.56 2.18
C ALA A 635 2.41 -5.98 0.72
N PRO A 636 1.51 -5.66 -0.23
CA PRO A 636 1.68 -6.04 -1.63
C PRO A 636 3.01 -5.55 -2.20
N GLY A 637 3.86 -6.49 -2.62
CA GLY A 637 5.21 -6.22 -3.12
C GLY A 637 5.60 -7.10 -4.32
N VAL A 638 4.61 -7.68 -4.99
CA VAL A 638 4.78 -8.69 -6.06
C VAL A 638 3.94 -8.33 -7.28
N SER A 639 4.61 -8.29 -8.44
CA SER A 639 3.99 -8.15 -9.75
C SER A 639 3.07 -6.93 -9.85
N LEU A 640 3.61 -5.78 -9.46
CA LEU A 640 2.86 -4.53 -9.29
C LEU A 640 3.23 -3.49 -10.33
N TRP A 641 2.21 -2.86 -10.91
CA TRP A 641 2.36 -1.75 -11.85
C TRP A 641 2.59 -0.44 -11.11
N GLY A 642 3.54 0.35 -11.60
CA GLY A 642 3.84 1.70 -11.14
C GLY A 642 4.45 2.51 -12.26
N ALA A 643 4.47 3.83 -12.08
CA ALA A 643 5.06 4.75 -13.05
C ALA A 643 6.55 4.43 -13.26
N TRP A 644 7.03 4.61 -14.48
CA TRP A 644 8.42 4.41 -14.85
C TRP A 644 8.98 5.67 -15.52
N ARG A 645 10.31 5.76 -15.62
CA ARG A 645 10.94 6.71 -16.53
C ARG A 645 10.60 6.35 -17.98
N GLY A 646 10.51 7.34 -18.86
CA GLY A 646 10.22 7.09 -20.27
C GLY A 646 11.29 6.28 -20.99
N ALA A 647 10.89 5.55 -22.03
CA ALA A 647 11.75 4.89 -23.03
C ALA A 647 13.01 4.21 -22.44
N SER A 648 12.82 3.24 -21.55
CA SER A 648 13.89 2.74 -20.67
C SER A 648 14.90 1.82 -21.36
N LEU A 649 14.48 1.12 -22.41
CA LEU A 649 15.28 0.24 -23.28
C LEU A 649 14.70 0.26 -24.71
N ALA A 650 15.47 -0.17 -25.72
CA ALA A 650 14.96 -0.32 -27.09
C ALA A 650 13.75 -1.29 -27.23
N MET A 651 13.57 -2.19 -26.24
CA MET A 651 12.44 -3.13 -26.13
C MET A 651 11.26 -2.58 -25.30
N LYS A 652 11.47 -1.48 -24.55
CA LYS A 652 10.50 -0.74 -23.73
C LYS A 652 10.52 0.75 -24.11
N ALA A 653 10.28 1.04 -25.38
CA ALA A 653 10.50 2.37 -25.96
C ALA A 653 9.35 3.38 -25.74
N THR A 654 8.22 2.91 -25.19
CA THR A 654 6.99 3.69 -24.95
C THR A 654 6.40 3.49 -23.54
N ALA A 655 6.86 2.47 -22.82
CA ALA A 655 6.47 2.14 -21.45
C ALA A 655 6.58 3.37 -20.51
N GLN A 656 5.43 3.93 -20.15
CA GLN A 656 5.28 4.91 -19.07
C GLN A 656 5.11 4.23 -17.71
N PHE A 657 4.82 2.93 -17.71
CA PHE A 657 4.67 2.09 -16.53
C PHE A 657 5.54 0.86 -16.68
N ASP A 658 6.06 0.35 -15.57
CA ASP A 658 6.72 -0.96 -15.52
C ASP A 658 6.19 -1.77 -14.35
N MET A 659 6.40 -3.08 -14.40
CA MET A 659 5.84 -4.02 -13.46
C MET A 659 6.94 -4.82 -12.75
N ILE A 660 7.14 -4.51 -11.47
CA ILE A 660 8.28 -5.01 -10.68
C ILE A 660 7.84 -5.53 -9.29
N SER A 661 8.80 -6.10 -8.58
CA SER A 661 8.62 -6.78 -7.29
C SER A 661 9.79 -6.47 -6.34
N GLY A 662 9.49 -6.41 -5.06
CA GLY A 662 10.46 -6.14 -4.00
C GLY A 662 9.77 -5.68 -2.72
N THR A 663 10.48 -5.73 -1.60
CA THR A 663 10.06 -5.03 -0.36
C THR A 663 10.05 -3.51 -0.56
N SER A 664 10.86 -3.01 -1.50
CA SER A 664 10.77 -1.69 -2.11
C SER A 664 9.40 -1.34 -2.71
N MET A 665 8.61 -2.34 -3.17
CA MET A 665 7.27 -2.12 -3.73
C MET A 665 6.20 -2.14 -2.63
N ALA A 666 6.42 -2.93 -1.56
CA ALA A 666 5.54 -3.00 -0.39
C ALA A 666 5.63 -1.77 0.52
N THR A 667 6.83 -1.21 0.68
CA THR A 667 7.13 -0.01 1.48
C THR A 667 6.26 1.20 1.12
N PRO A 668 6.17 1.66 -0.15
CA PRO A 668 5.36 2.81 -0.52
C PRO A 668 3.85 2.55 -0.36
N HIS A 669 3.37 1.30 -0.43
CA HIS A 669 1.98 0.99 -0.11
C HIS A 669 1.66 1.36 1.35
N VAL A 670 2.54 0.97 2.29
CA VAL A 670 2.35 1.29 3.71
C VAL A 670 2.63 2.77 4.02
N ALA A 671 3.54 3.42 3.30
CA ALA A 671 3.74 4.87 3.39
C ALA A 671 2.49 5.66 2.96
N GLY A 672 1.87 5.29 1.83
CA GLY A 672 0.62 5.91 1.39
C GLY A 672 -0.57 5.62 2.33
N ILE A 673 -0.66 4.41 2.90
CA ILE A 673 -1.66 4.10 3.95
C ILE A 673 -1.41 4.94 5.21
N SER A 674 -0.15 5.15 5.59
CA SER A 674 0.22 6.03 6.71
C SER A 674 -0.22 7.48 6.46
N ALA A 675 -0.12 7.96 5.22
CA ALA A 675 -0.60 9.30 4.84
C ALA A 675 -2.14 9.43 4.95
N LEU A 676 -2.91 8.38 4.60
CA LEU A 676 -4.36 8.35 4.84
C LEU A 676 -4.70 8.38 6.34
N LEU A 677 -3.91 7.68 7.17
CA LEU A 677 -4.07 7.70 8.63
C LEU A 677 -3.76 9.07 9.23
N MET A 678 -2.70 9.76 8.78
CA MET A 678 -2.37 11.11 9.24
C MET A 678 -3.40 12.15 8.75
N GLN A 679 -3.96 11.98 7.55
CA GLN A 679 -5.07 12.81 7.08
C GLN A 679 -6.33 12.65 7.96
N ARG A 680 -6.68 11.40 8.32
CA ARG A 680 -7.83 11.08 9.16
C ARG A 680 -7.62 11.51 10.61
N ASN A 681 -6.41 11.33 11.13
CA ASN A 681 -6.05 11.49 12.54
C ASN A 681 -4.84 12.43 12.71
N PRO A 682 -4.96 13.73 12.38
CA PRO A 682 -3.83 14.69 12.37
C PRO A 682 -3.30 15.06 13.77
N THR A 683 -3.75 14.38 14.83
CA THR A 683 -3.24 14.50 16.21
C THR A 683 -2.63 13.19 16.73
N TRP A 684 -2.54 12.14 15.91
CA TRP A 684 -1.81 10.93 16.28
C TRP A 684 -0.31 11.17 16.15
N THR A 685 0.45 10.66 17.12
CA THR A 685 1.91 10.56 17.00
C THR A 685 2.29 9.52 15.95
N ALA A 686 3.49 9.63 15.37
CA ALA A 686 4.01 8.62 14.45
C ALA A 686 3.96 7.20 15.05
N ALA A 687 4.28 7.05 16.34
CA ALA A 687 4.16 5.78 17.07
C ALA A 687 2.74 5.19 17.08
N GLN A 688 1.69 6.02 17.11
CA GLN A 688 0.30 5.55 17.06
C GLN A 688 -0.12 5.15 15.64
N VAL A 689 0.33 5.86 14.60
CA VAL A 689 0.14 5.45 13.19
C VAL A 689 0.80 4.09 12.94
N MET A 690 2.05 3.93 13.39
CA MET A 690 2.77 2.65 13.32
C MET A 690 2.04 1.56 14.12
N SER A 691 1.60 1.87 15.34
CA SER A 691 0.88 0.91 16.17
C SER A 691 -0.44 0.47 15.54
N ALA A 692 -1.21 1.37 14.93
CA ALA A 692 -2.49 1.01 14.29
C ALA A 692 -2.26 0.04 13.13
N ILE A 693 -1.28 0.33 12.26
CA ILE A 693 -0.90 -0.56 11.13
C ILE A 693 -0.51 -1.96 11.62
N MET A 694 0.19 -2.04 12.74
CA MET A 694 0.60 -3.28 13.38
C MET A 694 -0.56 -4.04 14.05
N THR A 695 -1.36 -3.39 14.91
CA THR A 695 -2.39 -4.08 15.73
C THR A 695 -3.58 -4.58 14.91
N THR A 696 -3.85 -3.99 13.75
CA THR A 696 -4.99 -4.34 12.89
C THR A 696 -4.67 -5.33 11.77
N ALA A 697 -3.41 -5.74 11.62
CA ALA A 697 -2.94 -6.59 10.52
C ALA A 697 -3.65 -7.97 10.48
N SER A 698 -3.88 -8.49 9.27
CA SER A 698 -4.49 -9.80 9.05
C SER A 698 -3.44 -10.91 9.06
N THR A 699 -3.66 -11.95 9.87
CA THR A 699 -2.86 -13.20 9.81
C THR A 699 -3.43 -14.22 8.83
N THR A 700 -4.52 -13.90 8.12
CA THR A 700 -5.19 -14.79 7.18
C THR A 700 -5.21 -14.21 5.76
N ASN A 701 -5.25 -15.13 4.78
CA ASN A 701 -5.42 -14.84 3.37
C ASN A 701 -6.91 -14.69 2.98
N ASN A 702 -7.15 -14.37 1.71
CA ASN A 702 -8.48 -14.18 1.12
C ASN A 702 -9.43 -15.39 1.23
N LEU A 703 -8.93 -16.60 1.52
CA LEU A 703 -9.74 -17.80 1.77
C LEU A 703 -10.01 -18.02 3.27
N GLY A 704 -9.62 -17.10 4.14
CA GLY A 704 -9.74 -17.23 5.61
C GLY A 704 -8.68 -18.13 6.25
N ASN A 705 -7.86 -18.82 5.46
CA ASN A 705 -6.77 -19.67 5.94
C ASN A 705 -5.58 -18.82 6.43
N PRO A 706 -4.71 -19.35 7.32
CA PRO A 706 -3.47 -18.67 7.71
C PRO A 706 -2.61 -18.27 6.49
N ILE A 707 -1.91 -17.14 6.59
CA ILE A 707 -0.93 -16.74 5.58
C ILE A 707 0.21 -17.76 5.56
N THR A 708 0.65 -18.12 4.35
CA THR A 708 1.76 -19.05 4.10
C THR A 708 2.96 -18.32 3.52
N THR A 709 4.12 -18.97 3.59
CA THR A 709 5.32 -18.61 2.85
C THR A 709 5.27 -19.15 1.41
N SER A 710 6.20 -18.72 0.57
CA SER A 710 6.39 -19.24 -0.80
C SER A 710 6.62 -20.77 -0.90
N SER A 711 6.90 -21.44 0.23
CA SER A 711 7.05 -22.90 0.31
C SER A 711 5.73 -23.66 0.53
N GLY A 712 4.65 -22.95 0.88
CA GLY A 712 3.41 -23.53 1.39
C GLY A 712 3.38 -23.72 2.92
N ALA A 713 4.52 -23.67 3.62
CA ALA A 713 4.54 -23.68 5.09
C ALA A 713 3.87 -22.41 5.67
N ALA A 714 3.22 -22.53 6.84
CA ALA A 714 2.60 -21.39 7.53
C ALA A 714 3.64 -20.29 7.83
N ALA A 715 3.28 -19.03 7.57
CA ALA A 715 4.15 -17.89 7.83
C ALA A 715 4.30 -17.66 9.35
N THR A 716 5.54 -17.61 9.83
CA THR A 716 5.83 -17.21 11.20
C THR A 716 5.76 -15.69 11.35
N PRO A 717 5.70 -15.16 12.59
CA PRO A 717 5.88 -13.73 12.82
C PRO A 717 7.23 -13.15 12.36
N PHE A 718 8.24 -13.97 12.06
CA PHE A 718 9.47 -13.49 11.41
C PHE A 718 9.36 -13.40 9.87
N ASP A 719 8.39 -14.09 9.26
CA ASP A 719 8.08 -13.97 7.83
C ASP A 719 7.10 -12.82 7.55
N MET A 720 6.13 -12.58 8.45
CA MET A 720 5.02 -11.64 8.23
C MET A 720 4.84 -10.52 9.28
N GLY A 721 5.64 -10.51 10.35
CA GLY A 721 5.42 -9.58 11.46
C GLY A 721 4.09 -9.85 12.17
N GLN A 722 3.28 -8.80 12.33
CA GLN A 722 1.90 -8.94 12.83
C GLN A 722 0.96 -9.60 11.81
N GLY A 723 1.32 -9.60 10.53
CA GLY A 723 0.48 -10.03 9.41
C GLY A 723 0.47 -9.00 8.27
N HIS A 724 -0.48 -9.17 7.35
CA HIS A 724 -0.69 -8.26 6.22
C HIS A 724 -1.46 -7.00 6.60
N VAL A 725 -1.04 -5.84 6.08
CA VAL A 725 -1.72 -4.56 6.30
C VAL A 725 -3.21 -4.64 5.93
N ASN A 726 -4.08 -4.11 6.79
CA ASN A 726 -5.54 -4.18 6.64
C ASN A 726 -6.19 -2.78 6.79
N PRO A 727 -6.45 -2.07 5.68
CA PRO A 727 -7.07 -0.75 5.70
C PRO A 727 -8.53 -0.67 6.19
N GLU A 728 -9.25 -1.79 6.26
CA GLU A 728 -10.61 -1.84 6.80
C GLU A 728 -10.61 -1.57 8.31
N LYS A 729 -9.83 -2.38 9.04
CA LYS A 729 -9.66 -2.24 10.49
C LYS A 729 -8.90 -0.97 10.90
N LEU A 730 -8.15 -0.35 9.99
CA LEU A 730 -7.49 0.95 10.20
C LEU A 730 -8.46 2.15 10.30
N LEU A 731 -9.74 1.98 10.00
CA LEU A 731 -10.74 3.05 10.19
C LEU A 731 -10.95 3.38 11.67
N ASP A 732 -11.02 2.36 12.53
CA ASP A 732 -11.01 2.51 13.99
C ASP A 732 -10.26 1.32 14.61
N PRO A 733 -9.00 1.47 15.04
CA PRO A 733 -8.21 0.38 15.58
C PRO A 733 -8.51 0.09 17.06
N GLY A 734 -9.41 0.85 17.70
CA GLY A 734 -9.69 0.75 19.14
C GLY A 734 -8.55 1.32 19.99
N LEU A 735 -7.45 0.57 20.10
CA LEU A 735 -6.29 0.89 20.93
C LEU A 735 -5.01 1.09 20.10
N THR A 736 -4.15 1.99 20.56
CA THR A 736 -2.77 2.16 20.05
C THR A 736 -1.75 2.12 21.18
N TYR A 737 -0.53 1.70 20.89
CA TYR A 737 0.62 1.70 21.80
C TYR A 737 1.50 2.93 21.51
N PRO A 738 1.32 4.07 22.20
CA PRO A 738 2.17 5.25 21.99
C PRO A 738 3.55 5.06 22.63
N ALA A 739 4.59 5.52 21.94
CA ALA A 739 5.95 5.58 22.45
C ALA A 739 6.41 7.06 22.51
N ALA A 740 6.51 7.62 23.71
CA ALA A 740 7.06 8.96 23.90
C ALA A 740 8.59 8.94 23.75
N ALA A 741 9.18 10.04 23.25
CA ALA A 741 10.63 10.13 23.02
C ALA A 741 11.47 9.84 24.28
N ALA A 742 10.99 10.22 25.47
CA ALA A 742 11.62 9.88 26.74
C ALA A 742 11.68 8.37 27.04
N HIS A 743 10.69 7.59 26.59
CA HIS A 743 10.71 6.12 26.71
C HIS A 743 11.67 5.47 25.71
N VAL A 744 11.81 6.06 24.52
CA VAL A 744 12.80 5.61 23.54
C VAL A 744 14.23 5.91 24.02
N LEU A 745 14.45 7.06 24.68
CA LEU A 745 15.72 7.36 25.34
C LEU A 745 16.00 6.43 26.53
N ASN A 746 14.98 6.01 27.28
CA ASN A 746 15.12 4.97 28.31
C ASN A 746 15.49 3.60 27.72
N PHE A 747 14.89 3.23 26.57
CA PHE A 747 15.25 2.03 25.80
C PHE A 747 16.71 2.08 25.35
N LEU A 748 17.14 3.17 24.70
CA LEU A 748 18.53 3.40 24.28
C LEU A 748 19.50 3.35 25.47
N ALA A 749 19.12 3.91 26.63
CA ALA A 749 19.91 3.86 27.85
C ALA A 749 20.10 2.42 28.39
N GLY A 750 19.18 1.49 28.08
CA GLY A 750 19.35 0.06 28.33
C GLY A 750 20.21 -0.67 27.32
N GLN A 751 20.41 -0.12 26.12
CA GLN A 751 21.32 -0.68 25.10
C GLN A 751 22.75 -0.15 25.30
N SER A 752 22.89 1.14 25.63
CA SER A 752 24.15 1.74 26.08
C SER A 752 23.88 3.06 26.82
N LEU A 753 24.00 3.06 28.15
CA LEU A 753 23.84 4.26 28.97
C LEU A 753 24.89 5.33 28.63
N SER A 754 26.13 4.94 28.38
CA SER A 754 27.22 5.86 28.04
C SER A 754 26.98 6.58 26.72
N LYS A 755 26.63 5.87 25.63
CA LYS A 755 26.24 6.50 24.36
C LYS A 755 25.02 7.39 24.52
N THR A 756 23.99 6.93 25.25
CA THR A 756 22.74 7.71 25.43
C THR A 756 22.94 8.98 26.25
N ARG A 757 23.89 9.00 27.19
CA ARG A 757 24.27 10.21 27.95
C ARG A 757 24.84 11.32 27.06
N LEU A 758 25.34 11.02 25.87
CA LEU A 758 25.80 12.03 24.89
C LEU A 758 24.65 12.70 24.12
N LEU A 759 23.43 12.13 24.16
CA LEU A 759 22.26 12.58 23.40
C LEU A 759 21.34 13.52 24.19
N VAL A 760 21.60 13.70 25.49
CA VAL A 760 20.71 14.40 26.44
C VAL A 760 21.49 15.32 27.36
N SER A 761 20.81 16.27 28.00
CA SER A 761 21.44 17.10 29.02
C SER A 761 21.88 16.26 30.23
N SER A 762 22.93 16.69 30.94
CA SER A 762 23.35 16.06 32.20
C SER A 762 22.24 16.02 33.26
N ARG A 763 21.31 16.99 33.22
CA ARG A 763 20.13 17.08 34.09
C ARG A 763 19.02 16.09 33.74
N THR A 764 19.05 15.48 32.55
CA THR A 764 18.04 14.51 32.11
C THR A 764 18.20 13.20 32.89
N LYS A 765 17.14 12.80 33.61
CA LYS A 765 17.08 11.50 34.28
C LYS A 765 16.72 10.41 33.27
N LEU A 766 17.64 9.49 33.02
CA LEU A 766 17.43 8.29 32.21
C LEU A 766 17.18 7.08 33.12
N LYS A 767 16.21 6.24 32.78
CA LYS A 767 15.99 4.93 33.39
C LYS A 767 16.23 3.86 32.31
N ALA A 768 17.34 3.15 32.38
CA ALA A 768 17.61 2.03 31.48
C ALA A 768 16.48 0.98 31.55
N ILE A 769 16.00 0.51 30.40
CA ILE A 769 15.03 -0.58 30.29
C ILE A 769 15.49 -1.64 29.26
N PRO A 770 15.18 -2.93 29.47
CA PRO A 770 15.41 -3.96 28.47
C PRO A 770 14.68 -3.69 27.14
N ALA A 771 15.20 -4.22 26.04
CA ALA A 771 14.65 -4.01 24.70
C ALA A 771 13.18 -4.46 24.58
N TYR A 772 12.84 -5.60 25.19
CA TYR A 772 11.47 -6.12 25.26
C TYR A 772 10.47 -5.21 26.01
N ASN A 773 10.93 -4.22 26.80
CA ASN A 773 10.11 -3.25 27.52
C ASN A 773 9.90 -1.92 26.77
N LEU A 774 10.35 -1.80 25.52
CA LEU A 774 9.90 -0.73 24.62
C LEU A 774 8.40 -0.90 24.31
N ASN A 775 7.60 0.16 24.46
CA ASN A 775 6.15 0.09 24.26
C ASN A 775 5.78 0.02 22.77
N ARG A 776 5.68 -1.20 22.24
CA ARG A 776 5.20 -1.55 20.89
C ARG A 776 4.16 -2.68 20.98
N PRO A 777 3.31 -2.86 19.95
CA PRO A 777 2.36 -3.98 19.85
C PRO A 777 3.04 -5.34 19.53
N GLN A 778 4.22 -5.58 20.10
CA GLN A 778 4.93 -6.86 20.00
C GLN A 778 5.76 -7.08 21.26
N ILE A 779 5.96 -8.34 21.60
CA ILE A 779 6.84 -8.76 22.69
C ILE A 779 7.77 -9.83 22.13
N ALA A 780 9.07 -9.53 22.03
CA ALA A 780 10.07 -10.54 21.71
C ALA A 780 11.08 -10.68 22.84
N VAL A 781 11.44 -11.91 23.20
CA VAL A 781 12.44 -12.22 24.24
C VAL A 781 13.35 -13.33 23.74
N SER A 782 14.56 -12.96 23.33
CA SER A 782 15.56 -13.81 22.68
C SER A 782 16.30 -14.77 23.62
N ARG A 783 16.10 -14.66 24.94
CA ARG A 783 16.57 -15.64 25.93
C ARG A 783 15.75 -15.56 27.22
N LEU A 784 14.53 -16.07 27.21
CA LEU A 784 13.69 -16.07 28.42
C LEU A 784 14.22 -17.11 29.41
N ARG A 785 14.58 -16.66 30.61
CA ARG A 785 14.99 -17.50 31.76
C ARG A 785 14.06 -17.22 32.92
N GLY A 786 13.52 -18.28 33.54
CA GLY A 786 12.61 -18.14 34.68
C GLY A 786 11.34 -17.36 34.31
N THR A 787 11.16 -16.17 34.89
CA THR A 787 9.99 -15.29 34.68
C THR A 787 10.44 -13.86 34.34
N VAL A 788 9.80 -13.23 33.36
CA VAL A 788 10.01 -11.82 32.97
C VAL A 788 8.67 -11.11 32.87
N ASN A 789 8.57 -9.96 33.54
CA ASN A 789 7.39 -9.09 33.49
C ASN A 789 7.60 -7.97 32.46
N VAL A 790 6.77 -8.01 31.42
CA VAL A 790 6.80 -7.07 30.29
C VAL A 790 5.70 -6.03 30.48
N THR A 791 6.08 -4.77 30.72
CA THR A 791 5.12 -3.67 30.88
C THR A 791 4.71 -3.11 29.52
N ARG A 792 3.42 -2.81 29.37
CA ARG A 792 2.86 -2.12 28.21
C ARG A 792 1.83 -1.09 28.64
N TRP A 793 1.54 -0.15 27.76
CA TRP A 793 0.38 0.72 27.89
C TRP A 793 -0.23 1.05 26.54
N VAL A 794 -1.53 1.29 26.57
CA VAL A 794 -2.37 1.52 25.40
C VAL A 794 -3.24 2.75 25.62
N VAL A 795 -3.47 3.51 24.55
CA VAL A 795 -4.41 4.63 24.51
C VAL A 795 -5.61 4.24 23.66
N ASN A 796 -6.81 4.45 24.21
CA ASN A 796 -8.05 4.35 23.45
C ASN A 796 -8.12 5.53 22.46
N VAL A 797 -8.16 5.21 21.17
CA VAL A 797 -8.28 6.19 20.07
C VAL A 797 -9.64 6.13 19.37
N ALA A 798 -10.51 5.20 19.76
CA ALA A 798 -11.90 5.12 19.31
C ALA A 798 -12.74 6.27 19.89
N GLY A 799 -13.92 6.47 19.30
CA GLY A 799 -14.87 7.49 19.75
C GLY A 799 -15.67 7.15 21.02
N THR A 800 -15.49 5.96 21.59
CA THR A 800 -16.31 5.39 22.67
C THR A 800 -15.49 4.77 23.78
N ALA A 801 -16.02 4.77 25.00
CA ALA A 801 -15.48 3.93 26.07
C ALA A 801 -15.76 2.46 25.77
N SER A 802 -14.77 1.60 26.04
CA SER A 802 -14.85 0.17 25.77
C SER A 802 -14.27 -0.64 26.92
N ASN A 803 -14.88 -1.80 27.18
CA ASN A 803 -14.36 -2.86 28.04
C ASN A 803 -13.53 -3.82 27.18
N TYR A 804 -12.21 -3.86 27.39
CA TYR A 804 -11.31 -4.76 26.68
C TYR A 804 -10.95 -5.97 27.54
N THR A 805 -11.09 -7.17 26.97
CA THR A 805 -10.66 -8.43 27.58
C THR A 805 -9.49 -9.03 26.81
N GLY A 806 -8.45 -9.45 27.52
CA GLY A 806 -7.21 -9.97 26.96
C GLY A 806 -7.29 -11.47 26.68
N VAL A 807 -7.23 -11.85 25.41
CA VAL A 807 -7.15 -13.24 24.96
C VAL A 807 -5.70 -13.56 24.59
N VAL A 808 -5.16 -14.69 25.06
CA VAL A 808 -3.76 -15.06 24.85
C VAL A 808 -3.64 -16.44 24.22
N VAL A 809 -2.83 -16.53 23.17
CA VAL A 809 -2.26 -17.76 22.66
C VAL A 809 -0.81 -17.82 23.15
N PRO A 810 -0.45 -18.70 24.10
CA PRO A 810 0.89 -18.76 24.67
C PRO A 810 1.90 -19.37 23.68
N PRO A 811 3.16 -18.88 23.63
CA PRO A 811 4.24 -19.56 22.92
C PRO A 811 4.55 -20.94 23.52
N GLN A 812 4.94 -21.90 22.68
CA GLN A 812 5.36 -23.23 23.14
C GLN A 812 6.49 -23.12 24.18
N GLY A 813 6.33 -23.80 25.32
CA GLY A 813 7.29 -23.77 26.43
C GLY A 813 7.18 -22.56 27.37
N VAL A 814 6.16 -21.69 27.19
CA VAL A 814 5.97 -20.46 27.97
C VAL A 814 4.53 -20.35 28.46
N SER A 815 4.30 -20.17 29.75
CA SER A 815 3.02 -19.67 30.28
C SER A 815 2.99 -18.15 30.24
N VAL A 816 1.85 -17.57 29.87
CA VAL A 816 1.65 -16.13 29.74
C VAL A 816 0.46 -15.69 30.60
N THR A 817 0.58 -14.60 31.35
CA THR A 817 -0.48 -14.11 32.24
C THR A 817 -0.59 -12.58 32.20
N LEU A 818 -1.80 -12.04 32.34
CA LEU A 818 -2.11 -10.62 32.16
C LEU A 818 -2.56 -9.97 33.46
N TYR A 819 -2.01 -8.79 33.76
CA TYR A 819 -2.39 -7.99 34.93
C TYR A 819 -2.68 -6.54 34.52
N PRO A 820 -3.96 -6.08 34.57
CA PRO A 820 -5.18 -6.88 34.74
C PRO A 820 -5.49 -7.72 33.48
N PRO A 821 -6.37 -8.74 33.57
CA PRO A 821 -6.80 -9.53 32.41
C PRO A 821 -7.90 -8.84 31.56
N SER A 822 -8.55 -7.81 32.11
CA SER A 822 -9.51 -6.95 31.40
C SER A 822 -9.51 -5.54 32.01
N PHE A 823 -10.00 -4.55 31.26
CA PHE A 823 -10.10 -3.15 31.72
C PHE A 823 -11.13 -2.34 30.91
N VAL A 824 -11.75 -1.35 31.55
CA VAL A 824 -12.56 -0.33 30.89
C VAL A 824 -11.70 0.92 30.63
N ILE A 825 -11.72 1.45 29.42
CA ILE A 825 -10.90 2.61 29.02
C ILE A 825 -11.71 3.65 28.24
N GLU A 826 -11.79 4.86 28.78
CA GLU A 826 -12.43 6.03 28.17
C GLU A 826 -11.61 6.58 26.98
N PRO A 827 -12.25 7.25 25.99
CA PRO A 827 -11.56 7.86 24.85
C PRO A 827 -10.41 8.79 25.26
N GLY A 828 -9.25 8.62 24.63
CA GLY A 828 -8.04 9.40 24.91
C GLY A 828 -7.39 9.13 26.27
N LYS A 829 -7.88 8.18 27.07
CA LYS A 829 -7.20 7.73 28.31
C LYS A 829 -6.16 6.67 27.99
N THR A 830 -5.27 6.44 28.95
CA THR A 830 -4.21 5.42 28.90
C THR A 830 -4.51 4.32 29.92
N GLN A 831 -4.39 3.05 29.54
CA GLN A 831 -4.32 1.91 30.46
C GLN A 831 -2.90 1.35 30.45
N VAL A 832 -2.39 1.00 31.64
CA VAL A 832 -1.14 0.23 31.81
C VAL A 832 -1.49 -1.23 32.12
N PHE A 833 -0.75 -2.18 31.55
CA PHE A 833 -0.85 -3.60 31.90
C PHE A 833 0.52 -4.29 31.90
N ILE A 834 0.59 -5.44 32.55
CA ILE A 834 1.77 -6.30 32.59
C ILE A 834 1.43 -7.62 31.89
N VAL A 835 2.35 -8.10 31.06
CA VAL A 835 2.38 -9.45 30.53
C VAL A 835 3.51 -10.20 31.25
N GLU A 836 3.16 -11.12 32.13
CA GLU A 836 4.11 -12.08 32.70
C GLU A 836 4.40 -13.16 31.67
N LEU A 837 5.69 -13.41 31.41
CA LEU A 837 6.20 -14.51 30.60
C LEU A 837 7.03 -15.44 31.48
N LYS A 838 6.63 -16.71 31.60
CA LYS A 838 7.31 -17.69 32.47
C LYS A 838 7.60 -18.98 31.71
N VAL A 839 8.85 -19.45 31.78
CA VAL A 839 9.26 -20.73 31.17
C VAL A 839 8.55 -21.89 31.87
N THR A 840 7.93 -22.76 31.09
CA THR A 840 7.33 -24.03 31.56
C THR A 840 8.06 -25.25 31.02
N ASN A 841 8.67 -25.16 29.83
CA ASN A 841 9.52 -26.21 29.26
C ASN A 841 10.51 -25.60 28.25
N VAL A 842 11.68 -26.22 28.08
CA VAL A 842 12.70 -25.85 27.09
C VAL A 842 12.79 -26.98 26.06
N SER A 843 11.72 -27.15 25.28
CA SER A 843 11.57 -28.24 24.32
C SER A 843 12.19 -27.98 22.93
N SER A 844 12.74 -26.80 22.71
CA SER A 844 13.25 -26.34 21.40
C SER A 844 14.35 -25.30 21.59
N SER A 845 15.38 -25.33 20.73
CA SER A 845 16.50 -24.39 20.78
C SER A 845 16.23 -23.03 20.13
N GLY A 846 15.13 -22.88 19.39
CA GLY A 846 14.74 -21.64 18.68
C GLY A 846 13.57 -20.90 19.33
N PHE A 847 13.09 -19.86 18.63
CA PHE A 847 11.90 -19.11 19.02
C PHE A 847 10.62 -19.95 18.83
N SER A 848 9.72 -19.86 19.81
CA SER A 848 8.31 -20.22 19.70
C SER A 848 7.43 -18.95 19.64
N PHE A 849 6.22 -19.08 19.12
CA PHE A 849 5.35 -17.94 18.81
C PHE A 849 3.95 -18.06 19.43
N GLY A 850 3.38 -16.91 19.76
CA GLY A 850 2.02 -16.74 20.28
C GLY A 850 1.51 -15.33 20.02
N SER A 851 0.42 -14.93 20.69
CA SER A 851 -0.08 -13.56 20.63
C SER A 851 -1.00 -13.20 21.79
N LEU A 852 -0.97 -11.92 22.17
CA LEU A 852 -1.99 -11.24 22.96
C LEU A 852 -2.96 -10.54 22.01
N THR A 853 -4.26 -10.60 22.28
CA THR A 853 -5.28 -9.82 21.57
C THR A 853 -6.24 -9.22 22.58
N TRP A 854 -6.35 -7.89 22.63
CA TRP A 854 -7.41 -7.20 23.37
C TRP A 854 -8.65 -7.08 22.49
N ASN A 855 -9.78 -7.64 22.92
CA ASN A 855 -11.06 -7.55 22.20
C ASN A 855 -12.09 -6.79 23.04
N ASP A 856 -12.96 -6.02 22.41
CA ASP A 856 -14.12 -5.38 23.06
C ASP A 856 -15.46 -5.83 22.47
N GLU A 857 -16.54 -5.42 23.14
CA GLU A 857 -17.92 -5.80 22.82
C GLU A 857 -18.47 -5.17 21.53
N ILE A 858 -17.76 -4.18 20.95
CA ILE A 858 -18.14 -3.51 19.69
C ILE A 858 -17.30 -3.98 18.49
N GLY A 859 -16.40 -4.94 18.69
CA GLY A 859 -15.69 -5.65 17.62
C GLY A 859 -14.27 -5.16 17.33
N HIS A 860 -13.70 -4.28 18.16
CA HIS A 860 -12.26 -4.00 18.09
C HIS A 860 -11.49 -5.26 18.49
N SER A 861 -10.37 -5.50 17.80
CA SER A 861 -9.51 -6.66 18.03
C SER A 861 -8.07 -6.23 17.80
N VAL A 862 -7.38 -5.95 18.90
CA VAL A 862 -6.07 -5.28 18.95
C VAL A 862 -5.01 -6.34 19.22
N ARG A 863 -4.44 -6.88 18.14
CA ARG A 863 -3.48 -7.98 18.22
C ARG A 863 -2.06 -7.50 18.52
N SER A 864 -1.27 -8.36 19.15
CA SER A 864 0.16 -8.18 19.37
C SER A 864 0.87 -9.53 19.42
N VAL A 865 1.82 -9.76 18.52
CA VAL A 865 2.69 -10.95 18.51
C VAL A 865 3.49 -11.09 19.81
N ILE A 866 3.62 -12.33 20.28
CA ILE A 866 4.58 -12.75 21.29
C ILE A 866 5.56 -13.74 20.63
N ALA A 867 6.87 -13.51 20.72
CA ALA A 867 7.91 -14.39 20.19
C ALA A 867 8.98 -14.62 21.25
N VAL A 868 9.16 -15.86 21.71
CA VAL A 868 10.06 -16.16 22.84
C VAL A 868 10.97 -17.31 22.50
N GLN A 869 12.25 -17.19 22.84
CA GLN A 869 13.19 -18.31 22.86
C GLN A 869 13.39 -18.74 24.33
N PRO A 870 12.75 -19.83 24.79
CA PRO A 870 12.91 -20.32 26.15
C PRO A 870 14.34 -20.85 26.35
N ALA A 871 14.92 -20.60 27.52
CA ALA A 871 16.24 -21.09 27.88
C ALA A 871 16.23 -21.70 29.29
N SER A 872 17.11 -22.68 29.53
CA SER A 872 17.45 -23.10 30.88
C SER A 872 18.00 -21.92 31.69
N LEU A 873 17.81 -21.97 33.00
CA LEU A 873 18.31 -20.97 33.97
C LEU A 873 19.83 -20.72 33.84
#